data_AF-A0AB34FP07-F1
#
_entry.id   AF-A0AB34FP07-F1
#
_cell.length_a   1.000
_cell.length_b   1.000
_cell.length_c   1.000
_cell.angle_alpha   90.00
_cell.angle_beta   90.00
_cell.angle_gamma   90.00
#
_symmetry.space_group_name_H-M   'P 1'
#
loop_
_entity.id
_entity.type
_entity.pdbx_description
1 polymer ?
#
loop_
_entity_poly.entity_id
_entity_poly.type
_entity_poly.pdbx_seq_one_letter_code
_entity_poly.pdbx_strand_id
1 'polypeptide(L)'
;MNCNDLQEGVRGSRYVVKRPKALQWFYKGRLYKASDEERQAGRFELFLDLLYVAIVANFSDDLAEHANGAHLAKYILIFAPAWHIWADLREIMNSYYTDDLIQRLVILWVMALLVLYANNARLVDEDIGAMRTTAGAYVVARFSTMCVFVISSFASYHHRTQARIMAGFMCVGLLITIPLFFESVSIQAKAAVVAVMIFYQECTWALTLSPWIKRRLKLRYSTAVDIAHEIDRMAAFFIIILGEFVYSVIVGDPAGVGLTSGYAKAVFTLIIAFCLNWLYVSGDGSVQATHPIRRSAWTAFGFFLLHLPLSASFLIGGHICAISTKLHEFEDGQQWLLGGGLGVGLFCLWVYGMLYRTEDEDCLILPKYPRIGMRLIVAIILIVLPETHDHLNTTQFMAVVMSLVAFLTVWETVGGLLKGATFFEPWTDIHEPPEEVLEEGSDSQIQPAAATLWGSRIGLSSAIVATATAGVYAALIYRRVSATPLRTITSADTVSETFAKSATIRELVNPRGHFAWCDSRSVTLELPRRESREEKDGAACDEGVSDQALLASFVKGFFGGRVFALERIGLGVLQLQPGAFKGLTTTPDNRIWNTAELSNETLPPLSTTIFGAFQVAAVDIADHSNPSDSTPSPEESTTSTVDVLYGSSESRFAGCHRFSVRRDGHRVRIALECVTCNPTVDKQLSPAFLFWFHRAYAMLLFQDAVANVKHVAQLS
;
A
#
# COMPACT_ATOMS: atom_id res chain seq x y z
N MET A 1 -14.53 -27.49 -3.74
CA MET A 1 -14.09 -28.22 -2.53
C MET A 1 -15.19 -29.20 -2.20
N ASN A 2 -14.96 -30.48 -2.44
CA ASN A 2 -15.98 -31.51 -2.30
C ASN A 2 -16.12 -31.84 -0.81
N CYS A 3 -17.35 -31.92 -0.28
CA CYS A 3 -17.59 -32.19 1.15
C CYS A 3 -17.06 -33.55 1.62
N ASN A 4 -16.79 -34.47 0.68
CA ASN A 4 -16.33 -35.82 0.95
C ASN A 4 -14.84 -35.85 1.38
N ASP A 5 -13.98 -34.99 0.82
CA ASP A 5 -12.55 -34.94 1.18
C ASP A 5 -12.31 -34.44 2.62
N LEU A 6 -13.26 -33.68 3.18
CA LEU A 6 -13.21 -33.22 4.57
C LEU A 6 -13.61 -34.31 5.58
N GLN A 7 -14.26 -35.38 5.13
CA GLN A 7 -14.81 -36.43 6.01
C GLN A 7 -13.98 -37.72 6.03
N GLU A 8 -13.17 -37.99 5.01
CA GLU A 8 -12.45 -39.27 4.90
C GLU A 8 -11.30 -39.46 5.93
N GLY A 9 -10.82 -38.39 6.57
CA GLY A 9 -9.74 -38.46 7.56
C GLY A 9 -10.16 -38.58 9.03
N VAL A 10 -11.42 -38.30 9.39
CA VAL A 10 -11.81 -38.14 10.81
C VAL A 10 -12.45 -39.42 11.34
N ARG A 11 -11.62 -40.42 11.66
CA ARG A 11 -12.04 -41.41 12.68
C ARG A 11 -12.35 -40.63 13.96
N GLY A 12 -13.63 -40.55 14.33
CA GLY A 12 -14.07 -39.86 15.54
C GLY A 12 -13.24 -40.27 16.76
N SER A 13 -12.73 -39.27 17.51
CA SER A 13 -11.93 -39.52 18.71
C SER A 13 -12.75 -40.26 19.76
N ARG A 14 -12.25 -41.39 20.26
CA ARG A 14 -12.89 -42.14 21.37
C ARG A 14 -12.64 -41.51 22.75
N TYR A 15 -11.84 -40.44 22.83
CA TYR A 15 -11.42 -39.83 24.09
C TYR A 15 -11.70 -38.32 24.09
N VAL A 16 -12.30 -37.84 25.18
CA VAL A 16 -12.54 -36.41 25.48
C VAL A 16 -11.26 -35.73 25.96
N VAL A 17 -10.42 -36.48 26.68
CA VAL A 17 -9.09 -36.06 27.13
C VAL A 17 -8.08 -36.98 26.45
N LYS A 18 -7.17 -36.41 25.67
CA LYS A 18 -6.16 -37.18 24.96
C LYS A 18 -4.84 -37.04 25.72
N ARG A 19 -4.00 -38.07 25.60
CA ARG A 19 -2.64 -37.99 26.12
C ARG A 19 -1.83 -37.00 25.27
N PRO A 20 -1.08 -36.06 25.88
CA PRO A 20 -0.10 -35.26 25.15
C PRO A 20 0.91 -36.19 24.45
N LYS A 21 1.06 -36.07 23.14
CA LYS A 21 2.03 -36.84 22.35
C LYS A 21 3.03 -35.87 21.74
N ALA A 22 4.31 -36.22 21.74
CA ALA A 22 5.29 -35.51 20.93
C ALA A 22 4.92 -35.68 19.45
N LEU A 23 4.72 -34.57 18.76
CA LEU A 23 4.40 -34.57 17.32
C LEU A 23 5.65 -34.78 16.47
N GLN A 24 6.80 -34.26 16.91
CA GLN A 24 8.09 -34.44 16.24
C GLN A 24 9.25 -34.51 17.23
N TRP A 25 10.27 -35.30 16.92
CA TRP A 25 11.48 -35.41 17.74
C TRP A 25 12.68 -35.84 16.91
N PHE A 26 13.89 -35.52 17.39
CA PHE A 26 15.12 -36.09 16.88
C PHE A 26 15.46 -37.37 17.64
N TYR A 27 15.78 -38.44 16.92
CA TYR A 27 16.39 -39.65 17.46
C TYR A 27 17.74 -39.89 16.77
N LYS A 28 18.83 -39.90 17.55
CA LYS A 28 20.21 -40.02 17.04
C LYS A 28 20.51 -39.06 15.88
N GLY A 29 19.99 -37.83 15.95
CA GLY A 29 20.20 -36.79 14.93
C GLY A 29 19.31 -36.89 13.69
N ARG A 30 18.44 -37.91 13.57
CA ARG A 30 17.43 -38.00 12.51
C ARG A 30 16.09 -37.48 13.00
N LEU A 31 15.38 -36.71 12.17
CA LEU A 31 14.05 -36.18 12.45
C LEU A 31 13.01 -37.29 12.27
N TYR A 32 12.11 -37.44 13.24
CA TYR A 32 10.93 -38.28 13.17
C TYR A 32 9.70 -37.42 13.43
N LYS A 33 8.65 -37.61 12.63
CA LYS A 33 7.34 -36.99 12.80
C LYS A 33 6.30 -38.08 13.09
N ALA A 34 5.28 -37.74 13.88
CA ALA A 34 4.17 -38.63 14.23
C ALA A 34 3.14 -38.78 13.10
N SER A 35 3.09 -37.79 12.19
CA SER A 35 2.32 -37.78 10.95
C SER A 35 3.20 -37.17 9.85
N ASP A 36 3.03 -37.62 8.61
CA ASP A 36 3.74 -37.08 7.46
C ASP A 36 3.09 -35.78 6.93
N GLU A 37 1.85 -35.48 7.33
CA GLU A 37 1.19 -34.21 7.01
C GLU A 37 1.87 -33.04 7.73
N GLU A 38 2.21 -31.98 6.98
CA GLU A 38 2.69 -30.73 7.56
C GLU A 38 1.55 -30.02 8.29
N ARG A 39 1.75 -29.69 9.57
CA ARG A 39 0.73 -29.03 10.38
C ARG A 39 0.67 -27.54 10.02
N GLN A 40 -0.46 -27.12 9.48
CA GLN A 40 -0.82 -25.70 9.39
C GLN A 40 -1.47 -25.21 10.69
N ALA A 41 -1.42 -23.90 10.94
CA ALA A 41 -2.07 -23.29 12.09
C ALA A 41 -3.58 -23.62 12.10
N GLY A 42 -4.05 -24.22 13.19
CA GLY A 42 -5.47 -24.56 13.32
C GLY A 42 -6.34 -23.29 13.44
N ARG A 43 -7.62 -23.37 13.02
CA ARG A 43 -8.60 -22.27 13.21
C ARG A 43 -8.69 -21.79 14.67
N PHE A 44 -8.45 -22.69 15.61
CA PHE A 44 -8.43 -22.38 17.04
C PHE A 44 -7.24 -21.50 17.45
N GLU A 45 -6.08 -21.65 16.79
CA GLU A 45 -4.89 -20.81 17.02
C GLU A 45 -5.11 -19.38 16.53
N LEU A 46 -5.77 -19.25 15.38
CA LEU A 46 -6.19 -17.95 14.83
C LEU A 46 -7.24 -17.26 15.73
N PHE A 47 -8.09 -18.02 16.41
CA PHE A 47 -9.04 -17.46 17.38
C PHE A 47 -8.32 -16.88 18.62
N LEU A 48 -7.28 -17.55 19.11
CA LEU A 48 -6.43 -17.03 20.19
C LEU A 48 -5.75 -15.72 19.77
N ASP A 49 -5.29 -15.63 18.54
CA ASP A 49 -4.63 -14.45 18.00
C ASP A 49 -5.53 -13.20 17.97
N LEU A 50 -6.86 -13.36 17.91
CA LEU A 50 -7.79 -12.22 17.99
C LEU A 50 -7.67 -11.47 19.32
N LEU A 51 -7.35 -12.15 20.42
CA LEU A 51 -7.10 -11.48 21.69
C LEU A 51 -5.85 -10.60 21.60
N TYR A 52 -4.82 -11.06 20.89
CA TYR A 52 -3.59 -10.31 20.70
C TYR A 52 -3.82 -9.03 19.91
N VAL A 53 -4.75 -9.00 18.94
CA VAL A 53 -5.17 -7.76 18.25
C VAL A 53 -5.57 -6.67 19.25
N ALA A 54 -6.38 -7.02 20.25
CA ALA A 54 -6.82 -6.04 21.26
C ALA A 54 -5.70 -5.64 22.24
N ILE A 55 -4.83 -6.59 22.62
CA ILE A 55 -3.71 -6.33 23.54
C ILE A 55 -2.71 -5.37 22.88
N VAL A 56 -2.35 -5.61 21.61
CA VAL A 56 -1.37 -4.80 20.90
C VAL A 56 -1.86 -3.38 20.70
N ALA A 57 -3.14 -3.21 20.34
CA ALA A 57 -3.79 -1.91 20.20
C ALA A 57 -3.76 -1.12 21.52
N ASN A 58 -4.11 -1.76 22.63
CA ASN A 58 -4.14 -1.13 23.95
C ASN A 58 -2.75 -0.61 24.37
N PHE A 59 -1.70 -1.39 24.14
CA PHE A 59 -0.34 -1.01 24.54
C PHE A 59 0.24 0.10 23.67
N SER A 60 -0.05 0.11 22.37
CA SER A 60 0.44 1.16 21.46
C SER A 60 -0.27 2.50 21.67
N ASP A 61 -1.56 2.48 22.04
CA ASP A 61 -2.37 3.67 22.28
C ASP A 61 -1.87 4.48 23.49
N ASP A 62 -1.53 3.83 24.61
CA ASP A 62 -0.96 4.50 25.80
C ASP A 62 0.37 5.22 25.49
N LEU A 63 1.22 4.59 24.67
CA LEU A 63 2.50 5.15 24.27
C LEU A 63 2.32 6.33 23.29
N ALA A 64 1.31 6.28 22.44
CA ALA A 64 1.02 7.34 21.47
C ALA A 64 0.49 8.62 22.12
N GLU A 65 -0.29 8.49 23.20
CA GLU A 65 -0.75 9.62 24.02
C GLU A 65 0.41 10.28 24.78
N HIS A 66 1.43 9.51 25.16
CA HIS A 66 2.57 10.00 25.97
C HIS A 66 3.90 9.64 25.31
N ALA A 67 4.22 10.30 24.20
CA ALA A 67 5.35 9.97 23.34
C ALA A 67 6.72 10.39 23.92
N ASN A 68 7.14 9.76 25.03
CA ASN A 68 8.44 10.00 25.68
C ASN A 68 9.18 8.70 26.02
N GLY A 69 10.46 8.82 26.35
CA GLY A 69 11.34 7.65 26.61
C GLY A 69 10.91 6.78 27.80
N ALA A 70 10.24 7.35 28.81
CA ALA A 70 9.76 6.59 29.96
C ALA A 70 8.58 5.68 29.57
N HIS A 71 7.63 6.19 28.78
CA HIS A 71 6.51 5.40 28.27
C HIS A 71 6.98 4.38 27.23
N LEU A 72 8.00 4.70 26.43
CA LEU A 72 8.61 3.72 25.52
C LEU A 72 9.23 2.55 26.31
N ALA A 73 9.92 2.83 27.42
CA ALA A 73 10.46 1.79 28.29
C ALA A 73 9.33 0.96 28.93
N LYS A 74 8.29 1.61 29.46
CA LYS A 74 7.09 0.95 29.99
C LYS A 74 6.46 0.01 28.95
N TYR A 75 6.24 0.50 27.73
CA TYR A 75 5.71 -0.27 26.61
C TYR A 75 6.52 -1.55 26.34
N ILE A 76 7.86 -1.44 26.25
CA ILE A 76 8.73 -2.61 26.02
C ILE A 76 8.60 -3.62 27.18
N LEU A 77 8.54 -3.12 28.42
CA LEU A 77 8.47 -3.94 29.63
C LEU A 77 7.12 -4.64 29.83
N ILE A 78 6.02 -4.13 29.26
CA ILE A 78 4.69 -4.79 29.30
C ILE A 78 4.41 -5.63 28.04
N PHE A 79 4.98 -5.26 26.89
CA PHE A 79 4.82 -6.01 25.65
C PHE A 79 5.58 -7.34 25.68
N ALA A 80 6.83 -7.35 26.13
CA ALA A 80 7.67 -8.56 26.13
C ALA A 80 7.11 -9.71 26.99
N PRO A 81 6.56 -9.50 28.21
CA PRO A 81 5.91 -10.57 28.95
C PRO A 81 4.65 -11.13 28.26
N ALA A 82 3.85 -10.28 27.60
CA ALA A 82 2.69 -10.72 26.82
C ALA A 82 3.13 -11.57 25.61
N TRP A 83 4.22 -11.18 24.94
CA TRP A 83 4.88 -11.96 23.89
C TRP A 83 5.38 -13.32 24.42
N HIS A 84 5.97 -13.38 25.61
CA HIS A 84 6.43 -14.65 26.20
C HIS A 84 5.29 -15.63 26.46
N ILE A 85 4.11 -15.16 26.89
CA ILE A 85 2.93 -16.02 27.04
C ILE A 85 2.50 -16.55 25.66
N TRP A 86 2.49 -15.70 24.62
CA TRP A 86 2.17 -16.14 23.25
C TRP A 86 3.16 -17.21 22.76
N ALA A 87 4.45 -16.96 22.97
CA ALA A 87 5.53 -17.86 22.56
C ALA A 87 5.45 -19.22 23.27
N ASP A 88 5.10 -19.25 24.56
CA ASP A 88 4.85 -20.48 25.33
C ASP A 88 3.68 -21.28 24.76
N LEU A 89 2.55 -20.63 24.49
CA LEU A 89 1.37 -21.29 23.93
C LEU A 89 1.67 -21.87 22.55
N ARG A 90 2.33 -21.09 21.69
CA ARG A 90 2.83 -21.55 20.38
C ARG A 90 3.73 -22.78 20.51
N GLU A 91 4.68 -22.77 21.44
CA GLU A 91 5.60 -23.90 21.67
C GLU A 91 4.86 -25.16 22.17
N ILE A 92 3.89 -25.00 23.08
CA ILE A 92 3.04 -26.10 23.57
C ILE A 92 2.24 -26.71 22.42
N MET A 93 1.66 -25.87 21.57
CA MET A 93 0.85 -26.33 20.43
C MET A 93 1.72 -26.96 19.34
N ASN A 94 2.90 -26.42 19.09
CA ASN A 94 3.89 -27.04 18.20
C ASN A 94 4.35 -28.41 18.71
N SER A 95 4.57 -28.57 20.01
CA SER A 95 5.14 -29.80 20.59
C SER A 95 4.11 -30.89 20.92
N TYR A 96 2.92 -30.50 21.41
CA TYR A 96 1.96 -31.39 22.09
C TYR A 96 0.49 -31.18 21.69
N TYR A 97 0.20 -30.69 20.49
CA TYR A 97 -1.21 -30.51 20.10
C TYR A 97 -2.02 -31.81 20.13
N THR A 98 -3.12 -31.79 20.87
CA THR A 98 -4.08 -32.90 20.97
C THR A 98 -5.49 -32.49 20.53
N ASP A 99 -5.81 -31.20 20.58
CA ASP A 99 -7.16 -30.66 20.38
C ASP A 99 -8.21 -31.39 21.22
N ASP A 100 -7.95 -31.49 22.51
CA ASP A 100 -8.88 -32.08 23.47
C ASP A 100 -9.48 -31.02 24.40
N LEU A 101 -10.48 -31.44 25.19
CA LEU A 101 -11.20 -30.53 26.07
C LEU A 101 -10.28 -29.84 27.08
N ILE A 102 -9.29 -30.55 27.65
CA ILE A 102 -8.39 -29.97 28.66
C ILE A 102 -7.49 -28.94 28.02
N GLN A 103 -6.87 -29.24 26.87
CA GLN A 103 -6.00 -28.29 26.17
C GLN A 103 -6.77 -27.00 25.82
N ARG A 104 -8.02 -27.12 25.33
CA ARG A 104 -8.88 -25.97 25.05
C ARG A 104 -9.23 -25.17 26.30
N LEU A 105 -9.57 -25.83 27.41
CA LEU A 105 -9.88 -25.15 28.68
C LEU A 105 -8.64 -24.46 29.28
N VAL A 106 -7.46 -25.07 29.20
CA VAL A 106 -6.20 -24.45 29.64
C VAL A 106 -5.88 -23.22 28.81
N ILE A 107 -6.06 -23.29 27.48
CA ILE A 107 -5.83 -22.15 26.59
C ILE A 107 -6.84 -21.02 26.89
N LEU A 108 -8.12 -21.34 27.05
CA LEU A 108 -9.14 -20.37 27.46
C LEU A 108 -8.81 -19.72 28.82
N TRP A 109 -8.32 -20.51 29.79
CA TRP A 109 -7.87 -20.01 31.08
C TRP A 109 -6.70 -19.04 30.96
N VAL A 110 -5.68 -19.37 30.15
CA VAL A 110 -4.55 -18.46 29.89
C VAL A 110 -5.02 -17.19 29.16
N MET A 111 -5.96 -17.31 28.22
CA MET A 111 -6.57 -16.14 27.56
C MET A 111 -7.32 -15.24 28.56
N ALA A 112 -8.07 -15.80 29.51
CA ALA A 112 -8.74 -15.02 30.55
C ALA A 112 -7.73 -14.27 31.45
N LEU A 113 -6.60 -14.90 31.78
CA LEU A 113 -5.50 -14.24 32.50
C LEU A 113 -4.83 -13.15 31.66
N LEU A 114 -4.68 -13.35 30.35
CA LEU A 114 -4.16 -12.31 29.44
C LEU A 114 -5.10 -11.10 29.35
N VAL A 115 -6.42 -11.31 29.38
CA VAL A 115 -7.39 -10.21 29.48
C VAL A 115 -7.18 -9.45 30.78
N LEU A 116 -7.01 -10.14 31.92
CA LEU A 116 -6.71 -9.50 33.20
C LEU A 116 -5.38 -8.74 33.16
N TYR A 117 -4.34 -9.33 32.56
CA TYR A 117 -3.03 -8.70 32.36
C TYR A 117 -3.16 -7.40 31.56
N ALA A 118 -3.77 -7.46 30.37
CA ALA A 118 -3.83 -6.32 29.46
C ALA A 118 -4.64 -5.15 30.01
N ASN A 119 -5.73 -5.41 30.74
CA ASN A 119 -6.54 -4.35 31.37
C ASN A 119 -5.83 -3.60 32.51
N ASN A 120 -4.78 -4.20 33.11
CA ASN A 120 -4.04 -3.59 34.21
C ASN A 120 -2.64 -3.09 33.78
N ALA A 121 -2.09 -3.63 32.69
CA ALA A 121 -0.73 -3.36 32.23
C ALA A 121 -0.46 -1.87 31.96
N ARG A 122 -1.48 -1.11 31.56
CA ARG A 122 -1.37 0.33 31.34
C ARG A 122 -1.16 1.14 32.63
N LEU A 123 -1.67 0.68 33.77
CA LEU A 123 -1.66 1.45 35.02
C LEU A 123 -0.55 1.02 35.99
N VAL A 124 0.40 0.21 35.52
CA VAL A 124 1.41 -0.44 36.37
C VAL A 124 2.34 0.54 37.08
N ASP A 125 2.63 1.69 36.49
CA ASP A 125 3.46 2.75 37.05
C ASP A 125 2.68 3.76 37.90
N GLU A 126 1.35 3.73 37.82
CA GLU A 126 0.45 4.63 38.56
C GLU A 126 -0.14 3.99 39.81
N ASP A 127 -0.55 2.72 39.73
CA ASP A 127 -1.19 1.98 40.81
C ASP A 127 -0.45 0.67 41.13
N ILE A 128 -0.13 0.49 42.41
CA ILE A 128 0.45 -0.76 42.92
C ILE A 128 -0.54 -1.94 42.80
N GLY A 129 -1.84 -1.68 42.87
CA GLY A 129 -2.90 -2.67 42.63
C GLY A 129 -2.83 -3.21 41.19
N ALA A 130 -2.75 -2.31 40.21
CA ALA A 130 -2.53 -2.66 38.80
C ALA A 130 -1.21 -3.41 38.58
N MET A 131 -0.10 -2.98 39.18
CA MET A 131 1.19 -3.69 39.13
C MET A 131 1.08 -5.13 39.66
N ARG A 132 0.50 -5.30 40.85
CA ARG A 132 0.32 -6.62 41.48
C ARG A 132 -0.60 -7.52 40.66
N THR A 133 -1.67 -6.96 40.09
CA THR A 133 -2.63 -7.70 39.26
C THR A 133 -1.99 -8.13 37.94
N THR A 134 -1.22 -7.24 37.30
CA THR A 134 -0.49 -7.53 36.05
C THR A 134 0.58 -8.61 36.29
N ALA A 135 1.42 -8.44 37.32
CA ALA A 135 2.43 -9.43 37.69
C ALA A 135 1.79 -10.76 38.10
N GLY A 136 0.72 -10.73 38.89
CA GLY A 136 -0.04 -11.90 39.32
C GLY A 136 -0.62 -12.68 38.15
N ALA A 137 -1.29 -11.99 37.21
CA ALA A 137 -1.84 -12.61 36.00
C ALA A 137 -0.75 -13.29 35.16
N TYR A 138 0.40 -12.62 34.96
CA TYR A 138 1.55 -13.18 34.27
C TYR A 138 2.11 -14.43 34.99
N VAL A 139 2.32 -14.36 36.31
CA VAL A 139 2.84 -15.48 37.10
C VAL A 139 1.91 -16.68 37.04
N VAL A 140 0.60 -16.48 37.19
CA VAL A 140 -0.39 -17.59 37.13
C VAL A 140 -0.46 -18.18 35.72
N ALA A 141 -0.41 -17.34 34.67
CA ALA A 141 -0.41 -17.82 33.29
C ALA A 141 0.82 -18.68 33.00
N ARG A 142 2.01 -18.19 33.37
CA ARG A 142 3.29 -18.88 33.17
C ARG A 142 3.44 -20.11 34.05
N PHE A 143 2.91 -20.08 35.27
CA PHE A 143 2.83 -21.26 36.11
C PHE A 143 1.91 -22.33 35.49
N SER A 144 0.82 -21.92 34.85
CA SER A 144 -0.09 -22.82 34.14
C SER A 144 0.60 -23.46 32.93
N THR A 145 1.31 -22.69 32.10
CA THR A 145 2.08 -23.24 30.96
C THR A 145 3.24 -24.14 31.43
N MET A 146 3.93 -23.76 32.51
CA MET A 146 4.94 -24.61 33.17
C MET A 146 4.34 -25.96 33.61
N CYS A 147 3.16 -25.96 34.23
CA CYS A 147 2.46 -27.19 34.61
C CYS A 147 2.15 -28.07 33.38
N VAL A 148 1.76 -27.47 32.25
CA VAL A 148 1.55 -28.21 30.99
C VAL A 148 2.84 -28.89 30.51
N PHE A 149 3.98 -28.20 30.57
CA PHE A 149 5.28 -28.83 30.23
C PHE A 149 5.62 -29.98 31.18
N VAL A 150 5.40 -29.82 32.48
CA VAL A 150 5.65 -30.88 33.47
C VAL A 150 4.75 -32.09 33.22
N ILE A 151 3.45 -31.89 33.04
CA ILE A 151 2.47 -32.96 32.74
C ILE A 151 2.83 -33.66 31.43
N SER A 152 3.14 -32.90 30.38
CA SER A 152 3.55 -33.43 29.07
C SER A 152 4.87 -34.22 29.16
N SER A 153 5.77 -33.88 30.09
CA SER A 153 7.01 -34.62 30.31
C SER A 153 6.79 -36.05 30.85
N PHE A 154 5.67 -36.29 31.55
CA PHE A 154 5.29 -37.62 31.99
C PHE A 154 4.72 -38.44 30.83
N ALA A 155 3.86 -37.81 30.01
CA ALA A 155 3.18 -38.44 28.88
C ALA A 155 4.10 -38.73 27.68
N SER A 156 5.05 -37.84 27.39
CA SER A 156 5.96 -37.94 26.24
C SER A 156 7.41 -38.20 26.68
N TYR A 157 7.88 -39.42 26.47
CA TYR A 157 9.27 -39.79 26.78
C TYR A 157 10.28 -39.01 25.91
N HIS A 158 9.96 -38.74 24.64
CA HIS A 158 10.88 -38.15 23.67
C HIS A 158 11.32 -36.72 24.02
N HIS A 159 10.47 -35.96 24.71
CA HIS A 159 10.76 -34.58 25.10
C HIS A 159 11.03 -34.41 26.60
N ARG A 160 10.92 -35.48 27.39
CA ARG A 160 10.87 -35.44 28.86
C ARG A 160 11.95 -34.58 29.49
N THR A 161 13.22 -34.79 29.13
CA THR A 161 14.34 -34.06 29.74
C THR A 161 14.28 -32.58 29.43
N GLN A 162 14.00 -32.20 28.18
CA GLN A 162 13.94 -30.79 27.78
C GLN A 162 12.71 -30.08 28.36
N ALA A 163 11.55 -30.74 28.39
CA ALA A 163 10.34 -30.19 29.02
C ALA A 163 10.55 -29.91 30.52
N ARG A 164 11.28 -30.78 31.23
CA ARG A 164 11.62 -30.56 32.66
C ARG A 164 12.66 -29.46 32.87
N ILE A 165 13.65 -29.35 32.00
CA ILE A 165 14.62 -28.25 32.04
C ILE A 165 13.90 -26.92 31.78
N MET A 166 13.04 -26.86 30.77
CA MET A 166 12.21 -25.68 30.48
C MET A 166 11.36 -25.29 31.69
N ALA A 167 10.65 -26.26 32.29
CA ALA A 167 9.85 -26.02 33.48
C ALA A 167 10.68 -25.54 34.69
N GLY A 168 11.90 -26.07 34.86
CA GLY A 168 12.83 -25.62 35.89
C GLY A 168 13.26 -24.16 35.70
N PHE A 169 13.61 -23.78 34.47
CA PHE A 169 13.93 -22.38 34.14
C PHE A 169 12.71 -21.47 34.30
N MET A 170 11.52 -21.89 33.86
CA MET A 170 10.28 -21.15 34.10
C MET A 170 10.06 -20.91 35.59
N CYS A 171 10.25 -21.93 36.44
CA CYS A 171 10.12 -21.79 37.90
C CYS A 171 11.06 -20.72 38.46
N VAL A 172 12.34 -20.73 38.08
CA VAL A 172 13.30 -19.68 38.49
C VAL A 172 12.87 -18.30 37.97
N GLY A 173 12.39 -18.22 36.72
CA GLY A 173 11.85 -16.99 36.14
C GLY A 173 10.67 -16.42 36.95
N LEU A 174 9.78 -17.27 37.45
CA LEU A 174 8.68 -16.85 38.33
C LEU A 174 9.21 -16.30 39.67
N LEU A 175 10.26 -16.90 40.24
CA LEU A 175 10.86 -16.40 41.48
C LEU A 175 11.49 -15.01 41.29
N ILE A 176 12.02 -14.69 40.10
CA ILE A 176 12.55 -13.35 39.80
C ILE A 176 11.46 -12.28 39.90
N THR A 177 10.18 -12.60 39.66
CA THR A 177 9.07 -11.64 39.73
C THR A 177 8.59 -11.31 41.15
N ILE A 178 9.06 -12.03 42.17
CA ILE A 178 8.66 -11.83 43.58
C ILE A 178 8.77 -10.37 44.04
N PRO A 179 9.83 -9.60 43.73
CA PRO A 179 9.96 -8.20 44.13
C PRO A 179 8.82 -7.29 43.62
N LEU A 180 8.15 -7.64 42.52
CA LEU A 180 7.09 -6.81 41.91
C LEU A 180 5.87 -6.66 42.83
N PHE A 181 5.64 -7.61 43.73
CA PHE A 181 4.50 -7.59 44.65
C PHE A 181 4.70 -6.68 45.86
N PHE A 182 5.95 -6.30 46.16
CA PHE A 182 6.27 -5.51 47.34
C PHE A 182 6.20 -4.01 47.05
N GLU A 183 5.57 -3.30 47.98
CA GLU A 183 5.43 -1.84 47.89
C GLU A 183 6.74 -1.12 48.21
N SER A 184 7.58 -1.72 49.05
CA SER A 184 8.90 -1.20 49.42
C SER A 184 9.89 -1.11 48.27
N VAL A 185 9.62 -1.76 47.13
CA VAL A 185 10.48 -1.75 45.96
C VAL A 185 10.08 -0.59 45.04
N SER A 186 11.04 0.29 44.73
CA SER A 186 10.83 1.44 43.86
C SER A 186 10.45 1.03 42.44
N ILE A 187 9.77 1.92 41.71
CA ILE A 187 9.34 1.65 40.32
C ILE A 187 10.52 1.36 39.39
N GLN A 188 11.65 2.04 39.57
CA GLN A 188 12.88 1.81 38.81
C GLN A 188 13.47 0.43 39.08
N ALA A 189 13.46 -0.02 40.34
CA ALA A 189 13.90 -1.36 40.70
C ALA A 189 12.94 -2.43 40.16
N LYS A 190 11.63 -2.19 40.16
CA LYS A 190 10.64 -3.07 39.51
C LYS A 190 10.88 -3.19 38.01
N ALA A 191 11.10 -2.07 37.32
CA ALA A 191 11.45 -2.06 35.90
C ALA A 191 12.74 -2.87 35.61
N ALA A 192 13.78 -2.72 36.45
CA ALA A 192 15.00 -3.50 36.34
C ALA A 192 14.77 -5.00 36.55
N VAL A 193 13.93 -5.38 37.52
CA VAL A 193 13.54 -6.78 37.76
C VAL A 193 12.84 -7.38 36.54
N VAL A 194 11.92 -6.64 35.90
CA VAL A 194 11.25 -7.08 34.67
C VAL A 194 12.26 -7.22 33.52
N ALA A 195 13.18 -6.27 33.34
CA ALA A 195 14.22 -6.36 32.31
C ALA A 195 15.14 -7.58 32.51
N VAL A 196 15.56 -7.85 33.75
CA VAL A 196 16.34 -9.06 34.10
C VAL A 196 15.54 -10.32 33.81
N MET A 197 14.24 -10.35 34.15
CA MET A 197 13.36 -11.47 33.87
C MET A 197 13.21 -11.71 32.36
N ILE A 198 13.05 -10.66 31.54
CA ILE A 198 12.96 -10.77 30.08
C ILE A 198 14.25 -11.38 29.52
N PHE A 199 15.41 -10.82 29.89
CA PHE A 199 16.71 -11.31 29.45
C PHE A 199 16.96 -12.76 29.87
N TYR A 200 16.63 -13.09 31.13
CA TYR A 200 16.72 -14.44 31.66
C TYR A 200 15.86 -15.42 30.84
N GLN A 201 14.63 -15.03 30.50
CA GLN A 201 13.72 -15.87 29.72
C GLN A 201 14.26 -16.15 28.32
N GLU A 202 14.72 -15.12 27.60
CA GLU A 202 15.29 -15.29 26.25
C GLU A 202 16.52 -16.19 26.28
N CYS A 203 17.40 -15.98 27.27
CA CYS A 203 18.61 -16.79 27.43
C CYS A 203 18.30 -18.24 27.76
N THR A 204 17.37 -18.49 28.67
CA THR A 204 17.00 -19.86 29.08
C THR A 204 16.23 -20.61 28.00
N TRP A 205 15.36 -19.93 27.25
CA TRP A 205 14.70 -20.48 26.08
C TRP A 205 15.72 -20.88 25.00
N ALA A 206 16.62 -19.96 24.63
CA ALA A 206 17.68 -20.22 23.65
C ALA A 206 18.60 -21.37 24.09
N LEU A 207 18.97 -21.40 25.37
CA LEU A 207 19.79 -22.45 25.95
C LEU A 207 19.10 -23.83 25.91
N THR A 208 17.81 -23.89 26.21
CA THR A 208 17.05 -25.17 26.29
C THR A 208 16.89 -25.85 24.94
N LEU A 209 16.70 -25.06 23.87
CA LEU A 209 16.54 -25.58 22.52
C LEU A 209 17.88 -25.74 21.77
N SER A 210 18.97 -25.21 22.33
CA SER A 210 20.30 -25.18 21.71
C SER A 210 20.87 -26.58 21.40
N PRO A 211 21.53 -26.78 20.24
CA PRO A 211 22.32 -27.99 19.98
C PRO A 211 23.45 -28.22 21.00
N TRP A 212 23.91 -27.17 21.68
CA TRP A 212 24.94 -27.27 22.71
C TRP A 212 24.46 -28.07 23.92
N ILE A 213 23.29 -27.76 24.48
CA ILE A 213 22.77 -28.45 25.67
C ILE A 213 22.44 -29.90 25.33
N LYS A 214 21.90 -30.14 24.13
CA LYS A 214 21.61 -31.48 23.60
C LYS A 214 22.86 -32.36 23.54
N ARG A 215 23.98 -31.81 23.06
CA ARG A 215 25.28 -32.51 23.01
C ARG A 215 25.88 -32.73 24.40
N ARG A 216 25.84 -31.71 25.28
CA ARG A 216 26.36 -31.81 26.66
C ARG A 216 25.63 -32.87 27.48
N LEU A 217 24.30 -32.94 27.37
CA LEU A 217 23.46 -33.91 28.09
C LEU A 217 23.38 -35.29 27.42
N LYS A 218 24.07 -35.50 26.29
CA LYS A 218 24.07 -36.76 25.52
C LYS A 218 22.67 -37.34 25.29
N LEU A 219 21.71 -36.48 24.94
CA LEU A 219 20.31 -36.87 24.83
C LEU A 219 20.08 -37.84 23.66
N ARG A 220 19.49 -39.00 23.94
CA ARG A 220 19.07 -39.99 22.91
C ARG A 220 17.91 -39.47 22.05
N TYR A 221 17.00 -38.73 22.68
CA TYR A 221 15.85 -38.07 22.08
C TYR A 221 15.88 -36.58 22.38
N SER A 222 15.54 -35.73 21.41
CA SER A 222 15.41 -34.28 21.66
C SER A 222 14.23 -33.68 20.89
N THR A 223 13.70 -32.57 21.39
CA THR A 223 12.63 -31.79 20.78
C THR A 223 13.05 -31.32 19.39
N ALA A 224 12.16 -31.59 18.44
CA ALA A 224 12.18 -31.03 17.11
C ALA A 224 11.04 -30.01 16.99
N VAL A 225 11.20 -29.09 16.06
CA VAL A 225 10.26 -28.00 15.81
C VAL A 225 9.59 -28.31 14.47
N ASP A 226 8.26 -28.23 14.37
CA ASP A 226 7.61 -28.27 13.07
C ASP A 226 7.83 -26.93 12.35
N ILE A 227 8.70 -26.96 11.34
CA ILE A 227 9.20 -25.74 10.71
C ILE A 227 8.08 -25.02 9.96
N ALA A 228 7.20 -25.74 9.27
CA ALA A 228 6.09 -25.14 8.51
C ALA A 228 5.13 -24.41 9.46
N HIS A 229 4.70 -25.11 10.51
CA HIS A 229 3.86 -24.54 11.56
C HIS A 229 4.47 -23.27 12.18
N GLU A 230 5.75 -23.28 12.53
CA GLU A 230 6.40 -22.11 13.14
C GLU A 230 6.50 -20.91 12.21
N ILE A 231 6.75 -21.13 10.91
CA ILE A 231 6.77 -20.07 9.92
C ILE A 231 5.38 -19.46 9.80
N ASP A 232 4.33 -20.29 9.70
CA ASP A 232 2.94 -19.86 9.61
C ASP A 232 2.51 -19.05 10.85
N ARG A 233 2.87 -19.50 12.06
CA ARG A 233 2.52 -18.80 13.31
C ARG A 233 3.23 -17.45 13.44
N MET A 234 4.49 -17.35 13.02
CA MET A 234 5.21 -16.07 13.03
C MET A 234 4.66 -15.09 11.99
N ALA A 235 4.32 -15.58 10.81
CA ALA A 235 3.65 -14.77 9.79
C ALA A 235 2.27 -14.31 10.25
N ALA A 236 1.46 -15.19 10.86
CA ALA A 236 0.16 -14.84 11.41
C ALA A 236 0.27 -13.74 12.48
N PHE A 237 1.25 -13.82 13.38
CA PHE A 237 1.49 -12.78 14.37
C PHE A 237 1.92 -11.46 13.71
N PHE A 238 2.77 -11.50 12.69
CA PHE A 238 3.14 -10.29 11.94
C PHE A 238 1.93 -9.63 11.27
N ILE A 239 0.99 -10.42 10.75
CA ILE A 239 -0.29 -9.91 10.22
C ILE A 239 -1.14 -9.23 11.32
N ILE A 240 -1.14 -9.74 12.55
CA ILE A 240 -1.83 -9.07 13.68
C ILE A 240 -1.25 -7.67 13.91
N ILE A 241 0.07 -7.54 13.87
CA ILE A 241 0.75 -6.24 14.03
C ILE A 241 0.36 -5.29 12.90
N LEU A 242 0.30 -5.76 11.65
CA LEU A 242 -0.18 -4.95 10.53
C LEU A 242 -1.69 -4.66 10.60
N GLY A 243 -2.46 -5.53 11.26
CA GLY A 243 -3.88 -5.33 11.51
C GLY A 243 -4.16 -4.04 12.29
N GLU A 244 -3.27 -3.67 13.21
CA GLU A 244 -3.38 -2.41 13.97
C GLU A 244 -3.32 -1.17 13.06
N PHE A 245 -2.48 -1.20 12.02
CA PHE A 245 -2.37 -0.09 11.06
C PHE A 245 -3.70 0.16 10.36
N VAL A 246 -4.40 -0.92 9.98
CA VAL A 246 -5.63 -0.88 9.19
C VAL A 246 -6.86 -0.67 10.06
N TYR A 247 -6.88 -1.27 11.25
CA TYR A 247 -7.97 -1.13 12.21
C TYR A 247 -8.14 0.33 12.65
N SER A 248 -7.04 0.97 13.06
CA SER A 248 -7.05 2.30 13.67
C SER A 248 -7.32 3.46 12.68
N VAL A 249 -7.20 3.23 11.36
CA VAL A 249 -7.62 4.21 10.34
C VAL A 249 -9.10 4.12 9.97
N ILE A 250 -9.80 3.06 10.39
CA ILE A 250 -11.23 2.85 10.11
C ILE A 250 -12.07 3.14 11.35
N VAL A 251 -11.66 2.62 12.53
CA VAL A 251 -12.48 2.70 13.73
C VAL A 251 -12.53 4.12 14.28
N GLY A 252 -13.76 4.61 14.50
CA GLY A 252 -14.02 5.97 14.97
C GLY A 252 -14.00 7.03 13.86
N ASP A 253 -14.19 6.61 12.61
CA ASP A 253 -14.30 7.47 11.42
C ASP A 253 -13.21 8.57 11.29
N PRO A 254 -11.93 8.22 11.54
CA PRO A 254 -10.89 9.23 11.78
C PRO A 254 -10.40 9.93 10.50
N ALA A 255 -10.75 9.39 9.34
CA ALA A 255 -10.48 10.01 8.05
C ALA A 255 -11.41 11.21 7.76
N GLY A 256 -12.52 11.36 8.50
CA GLY A 256 -13.53 12.39 8.22
C GLY A 256 -14.38 12.09 6.98
N VAL A 257 -15.32 12.98 6.68
CA VAL A 257 -16.30 12.79 5.60
C VAL A 257 -15.74 13.30 4.27
N GLY A 258 -15.71 12.44 3.25
CA GLY A 258 -15.26 12.79 1.90
C GLY A 258 -13.76 12.61 1.68
N LEU A 259 -13.22 13.26 0.64
CA LEU A 259 -11.81 13.18 0.28
C LEU A 259 -11.02 14.27 1.02
N THR A 260 -10.58 13.93 2.23
CA THR A 260 -9.89 14.84 3.16
C THR A 260 -8.38 14.53 3.22
N SER A 261 -7.61 15.37 3.92
CA SER A 261 -6.22 15.03 4.30
C SER A 261 -6.15 13.82 5.23
N GLY A 262 -7.17 13.61 6.07
CA GLY A 262 -7.35 12.41 6.90
C GLY A 262 -7.44 11.15 6.04
N TYR A 263 -8.23 11.19 4.97
CA TYR A 263 -8.34 10.09 4.01
C TYR A 263 -7.02 9.81 3.30
N ALA A 264 -6.30 10.85 2.87
CA ALA A 264 -4.98 10.68 2.25
C ALA A 264 -3.99 9.97 3.21
N LYS A 265 -3.94 10.39 4.48
CA LYS A 265 -3.11 9.74 5.50
C LYS A 265 -3.55 8.29 5.75
N ALA A 266 -4.85 7.99 5.74
CA ALA A 266 -5.36 6.63 5.87
C ALA A 266 -4.91 5.72 4.70
N VAL A 267 -4.95 6.24 3.48
CA VAL A 267 -4.44 5.56 2.28
C VAL A 267 -2.93 5.36 2.37
N PHE A 268 -2.17 6.35 2.84
CA PHE A 268 -0.73 6.21 3.06
C PHE A 268 -0.41 5.10 4.07
N THR A 269 -1.11 5.05 5.20
CA THR A 269 -0.96 4.00 6.20
C THR A 269 -1.28 2.62 5.64
N LEU A 270 -2.35 2.50 4.84
CA LEU A 270 -2.70 1.25 4.15
C LEU A 270 -1.60 0.79 3.19
N ILE A 271 -1.06 1.71 2.38
CA ILE A 271 0.05 1.40 1.45
C ILE A 271 1.28 0.94 2.22
N ILE A 272 1.64 1.62 3.32
CA ILE A 272 2.77 1.22 4.18
C ILE A 272 2.55 -0.20 4.70
N ALA A 273 1.39 -0.50 5.30
CA ALA A 273 1.08 -1.82 5.83
C ALA A 273 1.14 -2.91 4.74
N PHE A 274 0.59 -2.61 3.55
CA PHE A 274 0.62 -3.51 2.40
C PHE A 274 2.05 -3.81 1.91
N CYS A 275 2.88 -2.78 1.77
CA CYS A 275 4.28 -2.90 1.38
C CYS A 275 5.12 -3.65 2.43
N LEU A 276 4.89 -3.41 3.72
CA LEU A 276 5.57 -4.13 4.80
C LEU A 276 5.20 -5.63 4.80
N ASN A 277 3.92 -5.96 4.58
CA ASN A 277 3.50 -7.35 4.40
C ASN A 277 4.22 -7.99 3.21
N TRP A 278 4.25 -7.28 2.08
CA TRP A 278 4.92 -7.75 0.87
C TRP A 278 6.40 -8.07 1.14
N LEU A 279 7.12 -7.16 1.81
CA LEU A 279 8.53 -7.32 2.15
C LEU A 279 8.78 -8.50 3.11
N TYR A 280 7.89 -8.70 4.10
CA TYR A 280 7.99 -9.80 5.06
C TYR A 280 7.78 -11.16 4.37
N VAL A 281 6.68 -11.31 3.62
CA VAL A 281 6.32 -12.56 2.92
C VAL A 281 7.34 -12.91 1.84
N SER A 282 7.92 -11.91 1.18
CA SER A 282 8.94 -12.13 0.15
C SER A 282 10.26 -12.66 0.71
N GLY A 283 10.49 -12.63 2.02
CA GLY A 283 11.72 -13.17 2.60
C GLY A 283 12.95 -12.38 2.17
N ASP A 284 13.82 -13.06 1.43
CA ASP A 284 14.99 -12.49 0.77
C ASP A 284 14.79 -12.23 -0.74
N GLY A 285 13.61 -12.53 -1.28
CA GLY A 285 13.20 -12.28 -2.66
C GLY A 285 13.90 -13.14 -3.71
N SER A 286 14.49 -14.28 -3.33
CA SER A 286 15.21 -15.17 -4.25
C SER A 286 14.33 -16.34 -4.71
N VAL A 287 14.60 -16.83 -5.93
CA VAL A 287 13.83 -17.94 -6.54
C VAL A 287 13.98 -19.23 -5.74
N GLN A 288 15.20 -19.55 -5.32
CA GLN A 288 15.50 -20.65 -4.42
C GLN A 288 16.23 -20.13 -3.19
N ALA A 289 15.54 -20.18 -2.05
CA ALA A 289 16.07 -19.73 -0.78
C ALA A 289 15.85 -20.78 0.32
N THR A 290 16.91 -21.07 1.07
CA THR A 290 16.79 -21.86 2.30
C THR A 290 16.40 -20.96 3.46
N HIS A 291 15.20 -21.19 4.00
CA HIS A 291 14.67 -20.47 5.16
C HIS A 291 15.63 -20.53 6.39
N PRO A 292 15.77 -19.44 7.18
CA PRO A 292 16.67 -19.39 8.34
C PRO A 292 16.55 -20.56 9.32
N ILE A 293 15.33 -21.03 9.58
CA ILE A 293 15.05 -22.18 10.46
C ILE A 293 15.60 -23.49 9.89
N ARG A 294 15.58 -23.66 8.55
CA ARG A 294 16.06 -24.86 7.86
C ARG A 294 17.58 -24.85 7.67
N ARG A 295 18.20 -23.67 7.65
CA ARG A 295 19.63 -23.48 7.39
C ARG A 295 20.53 -23.95 8.54
N SER A 296 20.30 -23.48 9.76
CA SER A 296 21.11 -23.81 10.93
C SER A 296 20.39 -23.44 12.23
N ALA A 297 20.80 -24.04 13.35
CA ALA A 297 20.25 -23.68 14.65
C ALA A 297 20.48 -22.21 15.03
N TRP A 298 21.66 -21.64 14.69
CA TRP A 298 21.98 -20.25 14.99
C TRP A 298 21.10 -19.28 14.21
N THR A 299 20.86 -19.56 12.93
CA THR A 299 19.95 -18.74 12.10
C THR A 299 18.48 -18.93 12.50
N ALA A 300 18.10 -20.10 13.03
CA ALA A 300 16.79 -20.31 13.63
C ALA A 300 16.60 -19.47 14.90
N PHE A 301 17.60 -19.43 15.80
CA PHE A 301 17.56 -18.55 16.99
C PHE A 301 17.52 -17.08 16.59
N GLY A 302 18.35 -16.67 15.63
CA GLY A 302 18.33 -15.32 15.08
C GLY A 302 16.94 -14.96 14.55
N PHE A 303 16.31 -15.85 13.78
CA PHE A 303 14.93 -15.67 13.31
C PHE A 303 13.96 -15.48 14.47
N PHE A 304 13.89 -16.39 15.44
CA PHE A 304 12.91 -16.29 16.52
C PHE A 304 13.13 -15.08 17.44
N LEU A 305 14.37 -14.80 17.85
CA LEU A 305 14.70 -13.68 18.71
C LEU A 305 14.45 -12.32 18.05
N LEU A 306 14.58 -12.25 16.72
CA LEU A 306 14.38 -11.03 15.96
C LEU A 306 12.90 -10.63 15.86
N HIS A 307 11.96 -11.57 15.95
CA HIS A 307 10.53 -11.26 15.81
C HIS A 307 9.97 -10.42 16.96
N LEU A 308 10.53 -10.52 18.17
CA LEU A 308 10.12 -9.69 19.31
C LEU A 308 10.38 -8.19 19.04
N PRO A 309 11.62 -7.74 18.80
CA PRO A 309 11.89 -6.32 18.48
C PRO A 309 11.27 -5.89 17.15
N LEU A 310 11.18 -6.78 16.15
CA LEU A 310 10.49 -6.52 14.88
C LEU A 310 9.01 -6.17 15.12
N SER A 311 8.30 -6.99 15.90
CA SER A 311 6.87 -6.80 16.16
C SER A 311 6.63 -5.56 17.01
N ALA A 312 7.42 -5.35 18.06
CA ALA A 312 7.31 -4.18 18.94
C ALA A 312 7.52 -2.86 18.17
N SER A 313 8.56 -2.80 17.32
CA SER A 313 8.91 -1.60 16.57
C SER A 313 7.87 -1.24 15.51
N PHE A 314 7.41 -2.22 14.71
CA PHE A 314 6.36 -1.97 13.72
C PHE A 314 5.01 -1.67 14.34
N LEU A 315 4.67 -2.25 15.49
CA LEU A 315 3.44 -1.95 16.19
C LEU A 315 3.35 -0.47 16.58
N ILE A 316 4.42 0.08 17.17
CA ILE A 316 4.47 1.50 17.52
C ILE A 316 4.42 2.36 16.25
N GLY A 317 5.32 2.12 15.29
CA GLY A 317 5.39 2.91 14.07
C GLY A 317 4.07 2.92 13.29
N GLY A 318 3.42 1.76 13.21
CA GLY A 318 2.13 1.59 12.55
C GLY A 318 0.95 2.23 13.27
N HIS A 319 0.93 2.15 14.60
CA HIS A 319 -0.09 2.82 15.38
C HIS A 319 0.04 4.35 15.22
N ILE A 320 1.26 4.92 15.23
CA ILE A 320 1.47 6.35 14.95
C ILE A 320 1.05 6.71 13.50
N CYS A 321 1.33 5.83 12.52
CA CYS A 321 0.80 6.01 11.16
C CYS A 321 -0.73 6.10 11.17
N ALA A 322 -1.40 5.25 11.94
CA ALA A 322 -2.86 5.18 11.95
C ALA A 322 -3.49 6.40 12.65
N ILE A 323 -3.02 6.79 13.84
CA ILE A 323 -3.55 7.96 14.55
C ILE A 323 -3.27 9.27 13.79
N SER A 324 -2.26 9.28 12.92
CA SER A 324 -1.94 10.44 12.08
C SER A 324 -3.15 10.97 11.33
N THR A 325 -4.13 10.12 10.99
CA THR A 325 -5.36 10.53 10.29
C THR A 325 -6.12 11.61 11.04
N LYS A 326 -6.14 11.55 12.38
CA LYS A 326 -6.83 12.50 13.29
C LYS A 326 -6.01 13.76 13.58
N LEU A 327 -4.69 13.73 13.36
CA LEU A 327 -3.77 14.79 13.77
C LEU A 327 -3.48 15.78 12.64
N HIS A 328 -3.48 17.08 12.96
CA HIS A 328 -3.06 18.13 12.02
C HIS A 328 -1.54 18.29 11.97
N GLU A 329 -0.91 18.25 13.15
CA GLU A 329 0.53 18.30 13.35
C GLU A 329 0.92 17.20 14.34
N PHE A 330 2.09 16.59 14.13
CA PHE A 330 2.63 15.60 15.05
C PHE A 330 3.42 16.31 16.14
N GLU A 331 3.26 15.84 17.38
CA GLU A 331 4.20 16.16 18.45
C GLU A 331 5.57 15.55 18.15
N ASP A 332 6.65 16.19 18.59
CA ASP A 332 8.03 15.73 18.35
C ASP A 332 8.21 14.25 18.72
N GLY A 333 7.70 13.87 19.90
CA GLY A 333 7.75 12.49 20.37
C GLY A 333 7.09 11.51 19.40
N GLN A 334 5.93 11.86 18.84
CA GLN A 334 5.20 11.01 17.89
C GLN A 334 5.98 10.84 16.59
N GLN A 335 6.66 11.89 16.11
CA GLN A 335 7.53 11.79 14.92
C GLN A 335 8.69 10.83 15.17
N TRP A 336 9.34 10.91 16.33
CA TRP A 336 10.41 9.99 16.73
C TRP A 336 9.93 8.55 16.87
N LEU A 337 8.74 8.32 17.44
CA LEU A 337 8.15 7.00 17.54
C LEU A 337 7.79 6.43 16.15
N LEU A 338 7.29 7.25 15.24
CA LEU A 338 6.97 6.87 13.86
C LEU A 338 8.24 6.47 13.08
N GLY A 339 9.21 7.38 13.01
CA GLY A 339 10.47 7.16 12.28
C GLY A 339 11.33 6.06 12.91
N GLY A 340 11.47 6.08 14.24
CA GLY A 340 12.21 5.08 15.00
C GLY A 340 11.54 3.70 14.95
N GLY A 341 10.22 3.63 15.10
CA GLY A 341 9.45 2.37 15.04
C GLY A 341 9.54 1.70 13.67
N LEU A 342 9.22 2.43 12.59
CA LEU A 342 9.31 1.89 11.23
C LEU A 342 10.76 1.60 10.82
N GLY A 343 11.71 2.46 11.22
CA GLY A 343 13.12 2.31 10.90
C GLY A 343 13.77 1.12 11.59
N VAL A 344 13.55 0.94 12.90
CA VAL A 344 14.01 -0.26 13.64
C VAL A 344 13.34 -1.52 13.11
N GLY A 345 12.04 -1.46 12.79
CA GLY A 345 11.33 -2.58 12.16
C GLY A 345 11.93 -2.99 10.82
N LEU A 346 12.25 -2.01 9.95
CA LEU A 346 12.91 -2.27 8.67
C LEU A 346 14.36 -2.75 8.83
N PHE A 347 15.09 -2.27 9.84
CA PHE A 347 16.39 -2.83 10.20
C PHE A 347 16.27 -4.30 10.60
N CYS A 348 15.25 -4.66 11.38
CA CYS A 348 14.95 -6.05 11.68
C CYS A 348 14.58 -6.85 10.41
N LEU A 349 13.81 -6.29 9.47
CA LEU A 349 13.53 -6.96 8.17
C LEU A 349 14.78 -7.11 7.30
N TRP A 350 15.75 -6.21 7.41
CA TRP A 350 17.05 -6.36 6.75
C TRP A 350 17.81 -7.55 7.34
N VAL A 351 17.95 -7.63 8.67
CA VAL A 351 18.57 -8.79 9.34
C VAL A 351 17.84 -10.08 8.97
N TYR A 352 16.51 -10.05 8.96
CA TYR A 352 15.66 -11.18 8.57
C TYR A 352 16.02 -11.71 7.17
N GLY A 353 16.10 -10.84 6.16
CA GLY A 353 16.52 -11.22 4.80
C GLY A 353 17.96 -11.74 4.73
N MET A 354 18.87 -11.17 5.53
CA MET A 354 20.27 -11.60 5.61
C MET A 354 20.44 -12.99 6.22
N LEU A 355 19.51 -13.46 7.05
CA LEU A 355 19.56 -14.80 7.64
C LEU A 355 19.30 -15.92 6.63
N TYR A 356 18.58 -15.66 5.54
CA TYR A 356 18.35 -16.63 4.47
C TYR A 356 19.65 -17.01 3.76
N ARG A 357 19.71 -18.24 3.23
CA ARG A 357 20.76 -18.66 2.31
C ARG A 357 20.17 -18.75 0.91
N THR A 358 20.77 -18.03 -0.01
CA THR A 358 20.41 -18.01 -1.43
C THR A 358 21.20 -19.03 -2.22
N GLU A 359 20.53 -19.63 -3.21
CA GLU A 359 21.13 -20.49 -4.22
C GLU A 359 20.75 -19.88 -5.59
N ASP A 360 21.69 -19.82 -6.54
CA ASP A 360 21.52 -19.35 -7.92
C ASP A 360 21.11 -17.86 -8.14
N GLU A 361 21.94 -16.91 -7.68
CA GLU A 361 21.70 -15.45 -7.85
C GLU A 361 21.93 -14.91 -9.29
N ASP A 362 22.63 -15.65 -10.15
CA ASP A 362 23.06 -15.13 -11.46
C ASP A 362 21.91 -14.90 -12.45
N CYS A 363 20.74 -15.48 -12.16
CA CYS A 363 19.55 -15.35 -12.99
C CYS A 363 18.73 -14.06 -12.72
N LEU A 364 18.97 -13.36 -11.60
CA LEU A 364 18.18 -12.19 -11.18
C LEU A 364 18.80 -10.87 -11.65
N ILE A 365 17.98 -9.82 -11.76
CA ILE A 365 18.44 -8.47 -12.16
C ILE A 365 19.44 -7.92 -11.13
N LEU A 366 19.14 -8.04 -9.83
CA LEU A 366 20.04 -7.64 -8.75
C LEU A 366 20.38 -8.84 -7.84
N PRO A 367 21.67 -9.01 -7.47
CA PRO A 367 22.06 -10.00 -6.47
C PRO A 367 21.55 -9.61 -5.09
N LYS A 368 21.60 -10.55 -4.13
CA LYS A 368 20.95 -10.43 -2.82
C LYS A 368 21.37 -9.17 -2.06
N TYR A 369 22.67 -8.92 -1.97
CA TYR A 369 23.23 -7.86 -1.11
C TYR A 369 22.77 -6.45 -1.51
N PRO A 370 22.88 -5.98 -2.77
CA PRO A 370 22.37 -4.68 -3.16
C PRO A 370 20.83 -4.62 -3.18
N ARG A 371 20.14 -5.74 -3.44
CA ARG A 371 18.68 -5.80 -3.40
C ARG A 371 18.15 -5.57 -1.98
N ILE A 372 18.56 -6.39 -1.03
CA ILE A 372 18.11 -6.34 0.38
C ILE A 372 18.79 -5.21 1.14
N GLY A 373 20.02 -4.82 0.74
CA GLY A 373 20.76 -3.73 1.38
C GLY A 373 20.01 -2.40 1.37
N MET A 374 19.08 -2.20 0.44
CA MET A 374 18.21 -1.02 0.42
C MET A 374 17.31 -0.93 1.66
N ARG A 375 16.92 -2.06 2.28
CA ARG A 375 16.18 -2.05 3.56
C ARG A 375 16.95 -1.31 4.64
N LEU A 376 18.26 -1.54 4.74
CA LEU A 376 19.12 -0.88 5.73
C LEU A 376 19.24 0.62 5.45
N ILE A 377 19.37 1.01 4.18
CA ILE A 377 19.46 2.42 3.79
C ILE A 377 18.15 3.14 4.14
N VAL A 378 17.00 2.59 3.76
CA VAL A 378 15.69 3.18 4.09
C VAL A 378 15.44 3.18 5.61
N ALA A 379 15.86 2.14 6.33
CA ALA A 379 15.77 2.10 7.78
C ALA A 379 16.53 3.27 8.43
N ILE A 380 17.77 3.54 8.00
CA ILE A 380 18.57 4.66 8.50
C ILE A 380 17.89 5.99 8.17
N ILE A 381 17.38 6.16 6.95
CA ILE A 381 16.66 7.38 6.54
C ILE A 381 15.44 7.60 7.45
N LEU A 382 14.64 6.57 7.71
CA LEU A 382 13.45 6.68 8.56
C LEU A 382 13.78 7.00 10.03
N ILE A 383 14.88 6.47 10.57
CA ILE A 383 15.34 6.80 11.93
C ILE A 383 15.75 8.28 12.04
N VAL A 384 16.36 8.84 10.99
CA VAL A 384 16.85 10.23 10.98
C VAL A 384 15.77 11.22 10.53
N LEU A 385 14.74 10.76 9.79
CA LEU A 385 13.67 11.61 9.25
C LEU A 385 13.01 12.56 10.28
N PRO A 386 12.77 12.18 11.55
CA PRO A 386 12.19 13.08 12.56
C PRO A 386 13.02 14.34 12.84
N GLU A 387 14.31 14.38 12.50
CA GLU A 387 15.13 15.60 12.59
C GLU A 387 14.68 16.71 11.62
N THR A 388 13.83 16.38 10.64
CA THR A 388 13.28 17.36 9.67
C THR A 388 11.93 17.96 10.09
N HIS A 389 11.57 17.84 11.37
CA HIS A 389 10.27 18.24 11.94
C HIS A 389 9.84 19.68 11.63
N ASP A 390 10.78 20.63 11.56
CA ASP A 390 10.50 22.05 11.27
C ASP A 390 10.08 22.34 9.82
N HIS A 391 10.15 21.35 8.91
CA HIS A 391 10.02 21.58 7.48
C HIS A 391 8.84 20.83 6.83
N LEU A 392 8.25 19.85 7.51
CA LEU A 392 7.22 18.97 6.94
C LEU A 392 5.98 18.96 7.82
N ASN A 393 4.81 19.21 7.21
CA ASN A 393 3.55 18.95 7.90
C ASN A 393 3.27 17.44 8.00
N THR A 394 2.35 17.02 8.88
CA THR A 394 2.02 15.59 9.10
C THR A 394 1.66 14.84 7.81
N THR A 395 0.96 15.49 6.88
CA THR A 395 0.55 14.85 5.62
C THR A 395 1.75 14.62 4.70
N GLN A 396 2.66 15.59 4.60
CA GLN A 396 3.91 15.50 3.85
C GLN A 396 4.85 14.46 4.49
N PHE A 397 4.95 14.45 5.81
CA PHE A 397 5.74 13.46 6.55
C PHE A 397 5.26 12.04 6.22
N MET A 398 3.95 11.79 6.34
CA MET A 398 3.35 10.51 5.99
C MET A 398 3.53 10.15 4.50
N ALA A 399 3.43 11.13 3.60
CA ALA A 399 3.68 10.92 2.17
C ALA A 399 5.14 10.52 1.89
N VAL A 400 6.11 11.12 2.57
CA VAL A 400 7.54 10.77 2.47
C VAL A 400 7.79 9.35 2.97
N VAL A 401 7.27 9.01 4.16
CA VAL A 401 7.39 7.66 4.73
C VAL A 401 6.78 6.62 3.79
N MET A 402 5.56 6.85 3.29
CA MET A 402 4.90 5.98 2.32
C MET A 402 5.74 5.82 1.05
N SER A 403 6.25 6.94 0.51
CA SER A 403 7.04 6.92 -0.72
C SER A 403 8.35 6.15 -0.56
N LEU A 404 9.02 6.25 0.60
CA LEU A 404 10.23 5.50 0.92
C LEU A 404 9.97 3.99 1.00
N VAL A 405 8.91 3.59 1.70
CA VAL A 405 8.53 2.17 1.85
C VAL A 405 8.07 1.59 0.51
N ALA A 406 7.28 2.34 -0.26
CA ALA A 406 6.85 1.93 -1.60
C ALA A 406 8.03 1.82 -2.58
N PHE A 407 8.95 2.80 -2.56
CA PHE A 407 10.18 2.76 -3.34
C PHE A 407 11.01 1.51 -3.01
N LEU A 408 11.16 1.18 -1.73
CA LEU A 408 11.86 -0.02 -1.28
C LEU A 408 11.21 -1.30 -1.82
N THR A 409 9.88 -1.41 -1.74
CA THR A 409 9.15 -2.57 -2.28
C THR A 409 9.33 -2.69 -3.79
N VAL A 410 9.25 -1.58 -4.53
CA VAL A 410 9.49 -1.57 -5.99
C VAL A 410 10.93 -1.95 -6.31
N TRP A 411 11.91 -1.40 -5.58
CA TRP A 411 13.33 -1.72 -5.74
C TRP A 411 13.59 -3.22 -5.58
N GLU A 412 13.07 -3.83 -4.52
CA GLU A 412 13.24 -5.26 -4.28
C GLU A 412 12.49 -6.12 -5.27
N THR A 413 11.27 -5.72 -5.66
CA THR A 413 10.46 -6.46 -6.64
C THR A 413 11.15 -6.47 -8.00
N VAL A 414 11.57 -5.30 -8.50
CA VAL A 414 12.28 -5.18 -9.79
C VAL A 414 13.64 -5.88 -9.72
N GLY A 415 14.38 -5.72 -8.62
CA GLY A 415 15.66 -6.41 -8.43
C GLY A 415 15.54 -7.93 -8.32
N GLY A 416 14.38 -8.44 -7.89
CA GLY A 416 14.06 -9.86 -7.79
C GLY A 416 13.53 -10.49 -9.07
N LEU A 417 13.33 -9.72 -10.15
CA LEU A 417 12.95 -10.28 -11.45
C LEU A 417 14.11 -11.04 -12.09
N LEU A 418 13.77 -12.03 -12.92
CA LEU A 418 14.73 -12.72 -13.78
C LEU A 418 15.29 -11.78 -14.86
N LYS A 419 16.55 -12.00 -15.27
CA LYS A 419 17.15 -11.31 -16.42
C LYS A 419 16.34 -11.59 -17.68
N GLY A 420 16.00 -10.53 -18.41
CA GLY A 420 15.14 -10.62 -19.59
C GLY A 420 13.64 -10.62 -19.29
N ALA A 421 13.23 -10.31 -18.05
CA ALA A 421 11.83 -10.16 -17.69
C ALA A 421 11.10 -9.14 -18.59
N THR A 422 9.90 -9.52 -19.02
CA THR A 422 8.98 -8.66 -19.77
C THR A 422 7.94 -8.04 -18.85
N PHE A 423 7.38 -6.89 -19.23
CA PHE A 423 6.36 -6.21 -18.42
C PHE A 423 5.06 -6.99 -18.28
N PHE A 424 4.73 -7.82 -19.28
CA PHE A 424 3.53 -8.62 -19.31
C PHE A 424 3.87 -10.08 -19.59
N GLU A 425 3.24 -10.98 -18.83
CA GLU A 425 3.22 -12.40 -19.14
C GLU A 425 2.29 -12.63 -20.35
N PRO A 426 2.73 -13.38 -21.37
CA PRO A 426 1.86 -13.71 -22.49
C PRO A 426 0.74 -14.65 -22.03
N TRP A 427 -0.50 -14.32 -22.39
CA TRP A 427 -1.68 -15.10 -22.01
C TRP A 427 -1.76 -16.35 -22.90
N THR A 428 -0.98 -17.37 -22.56
CA THR A 428 -0.85 -18.61 -23.35
C THR A 428 -1.97 -19.61 -23.08
N ASP A 429 -2.58 -19.55 -21.89
CA ASP A 429 -3.68 -20.43 -21.45
C ASP A 429 -5.08 -19.93 -21.87
N ILE A 430 -5.18 -19.13 -22.93
CA ILE A 430 -6.49 -18.66 -23.43
C ILE A 430 -7.29 -19.84 -24.02
N HIS A 431 -6.60 -20.88 -24.47
CA HIS A 431 -7.20 -22.02 -25.17
C HIS A 431 -7.21 -23.24 -24.26
N GLU A 432 -8.15 -24.14 -24.49
CA GLU A 432 -8.22 -25.42 -23.78
C GLU A 432 -6.87 -26.14 -23.92
N PRO A 433 -6.29 -26.66 -22.83
CA PRO A 433 -5.07 -27.44 -22.92
C PRO A 433 -5.30 -28.57 -23.92
N PRO A 434 -4.34 -28.86 -24.82
CA PRO A 434 -4.49 -29.95 -25.77
C PRO A 434 -4.79 -31.24 -24.99
N GLU A 435 -5.75 -32.04 -25.48
CA GLU A 435 -6.04 -33.37 -24.91
C GLU A 435 -4.73 -34.16 -24.88
N GLU A 436 -4.18 -34.37 -23.68
CA GLU A 436 -3.07 -35.29 -23.49
C GLU A 436 -3.53 -36.66 -23.99
N VAL A 437 -2.96 -37.14 -25.09
CA VAL A 437 -3.07 -38.54 -25.47
C VAL A 437 -2.47 -39.33 -24.33
N LEU A 438 -3.34 -40.01 -23.57
CA LEU A 438 -2.95 -41.00 -22.58
C LEU A 438 -2.22 -42.14 -23.30
N GLU A 439 -0.93 -41.96 -23.60
CA GLU A 439 -0.06 -43.07 -23.92
C GLU A 439 0.15 -43.88 -22.63
N GLU A 440 -0.62 -44.97 -22.51
CA GLU A 440 -0.35 -46.05 -21.56
C GLU A 440 1.05 -46.61 -21.82
N GLY A 441 2.07 -46.09 -21.11
CA GLY A 441 3.36 -46.76 -21.08
C GLY A 441 4.60 -45.88 -20.94
N SER A 442 4.68 -44.99 -19.96
CA SER A 442 5.97 -44.73 -19.32
C SER A 442 5.79 -44.30 -17.88
N ASP A 443 6.20 -45.18 -16.97
CA ASP A 443 6.45 -44.89 -15.55
C ASP A 443 7.60 -43.87 -15.45
N SER A 444 7.33 -42.61 -15.72
CA SER A 444 8.17 -41.49 -15.30
C SER A 444 7.47 -40.79 -14.16
N GLN A 445 8.02 -40.94 -12.95
CA GLN A 445 7.64 -40.17 -11.76
C GLN A 445 7.52 -38.68 -12.11
N ILE A 446 6.29 -38.20 -12.30
CA ILE A 446 5.99 -36.78 -12.26
C ILE A 446 6.03 -36.40 -10.79
N GLN A 447 7.15 -35.85 -10.35
CA GLN A 447 7.18 -35.05 -9.13
C GLN A 447 6.32 -33.80 -9.37
N PRO A 448 5.31 -33.51 -8.54
CA PRO A 448 4.63 -32.23 -8.61
C PRO A 448 5.57 -31.15 -8.07
N ALA A 449 6.34 -30.55 -8.97
CA ALA A 449 6.89 -29.22 -8.74
C ALA A 449 5.71 -28.22 -8.89
N ALA A 450 5.62 -27.27 -7.95
CA ALA A 450 4.60 -26.22 -7.87
C ALA A 450 3.25 -26.61 -7.23
N ALA A 451 3.31 -27.00 -5.95
CA ALA A 451 2.20 -26.84 -5.01
C ALA A 451 2.59 -25.88 -3.87
N THR A 452 3.02 -24.66 -4.21
CA THR A 452 3.44 -23.63 -3.22
C THR A 452 2.91 -22.23 -3.54
N LEU A 453 1.73 -22.10 -4.15
CA LEU A 453 1.11 -20.79 -4.39
C LEU A 453 -0.41 -20.75 -4.16
N TRP A 454 -0.93 -21.45 -3.15
CA TRP A 454 -2.37 -21.37 -2.84
C TRP A 454 -2.59 -21.10 -1.35
N GLY A 455 -2.47 -19.83 -0.98
CA GLY A 455 -2.68 -19.36 0.38
C GLY A 455 -3.03 -17.88 0.45
N SER A 456 -4.04 -17.41 -0.30
CA SER A 456 -4.56 -16.03 -0.18
C SER A 456 -5.97 -15.90 -0.78
N ARG A 457 -6.98 -16.57 -0.21
CA ARG A 457 -8.40 -16.39 -0.58
C ARG A 457 -9.21 -15.74 0.55
N ILE A 458 -8.80 -14.54 0.98
CA ILE A 458 -9.70 -13.62 1.72
C ILE A 458 -9.63 -12.18 1.15
N GLY A 459 -8.64 -11.82 0.32
CA GLY A 459 -8.56 -10.49 -0.33
C GLY A 459 -9.30 -10.35 -1.68
N LEU A 460 -9.97 -11.39 -2.18
CA LEU A 460 -10.44 -11.43 -3.57
C LEU A 460 -11.73 -10.62 -3.81
N SER A 461 -12.57 -10.41 -2.80
CA SER A 461 -13.88 -9.77 -3.00
C SER A 461 -13.81 -8.25 -3.21
N SER A 462 -12.90 -7.54 -2.53
CA SER A 462 -12.69 -6.10 -2.73
C SER A 462 -11.77 -5.79 -3.92
N ALA A 463 -10.74 -6.61 -4.14
CA ALA A 463 -9.85 -6.49 -5.29
C ALA A 463 -10.57 -6.76 -6.62
N ILE A 464 -11.48 -7.74 -6.70
CA ILE A 464 -12.25 -7.99 -7.94
C ILE A 464 -13.09 -6.79 -8.33
N VAL A 465 -13.74 -6.10 -7.39
CA VAL A 465 -14.58 -4.93 -7.71
C VAL A 465 -13.72 -3.75 -8.15
N ALA A 466 -12.60 -3.46 -7.48
CA ALA A 466 -11.69 -2.39 -7.88
C ALA A 466 -11.01 -2.67 -9.24
N THR A 467 -10.59 -3.91 -9.48
CA THR A 467 -9.93 -4.32 -10.74
C THR A 467 -10.93 -4.40 -11.90
N ALA A 468 -12.16 -4.86 -11.66
CA ALA A 468 -13.23 -4.84 -12.65
C ALA A 468 -13.65 -3.41 -12.98
N THR A 469 -13.74 -2.52 -11.99
CA THR A 469 -14.10 -1.11 -12.21
C THR A 469 -12.99 -0.37 -12.98
N ALA A 470 -11.72 -0.58 -12.62
CA ALA A 470 -10.58 -0.03 -13.34
C ALA A 470 -10.47 -0.58 -14.77
N GLY A 471 -10.71 -1.88 -14.96
CA GLY A 471 -10.73 -2.51 -16.28
C GLY A 471 -11.88 -2.00 -17.17
N VAL A 472 -13.09 -1.86 -16.61
CA VAL A 472 -14.24 -1.27 -17.31
C VAL A 472 -13.96 0.19 -17.66
N TYR A 473 -13.41 0.98 -16.74
CA TYR A 473 -13.05 2.38 -16.99
C TYR A 473 -11.99 2.51 -18.10
N ALA A 474 -10.94 1.68 -18.06
CA ALA A 474 -9.92 1.61 -19.11
C ALA A 474 -10.52 1.22 -20.47
N ALA A 475 -11.41 0.23 -20.51
CA ALA A 475 -12.12 -0.17 -21.74
C ALA A 475 -13.03 0.96 -22.27
N LEU A 476 -13.69 1.70 -21.37
CA LEU A 476 -14.54 2.85 -21.72
C LEU A 476 -13.75 4.06 -22.24
N ILE A 477 -12.53 4.28 -21.74
CA ILE A 477 -11.58 5.27 -22.30
C ILE A 477 -11.09 4.79 -23.66
N TYR A 478 -10.62 3.54 -23.76
CA TYR A 478 -10.11 2.98 -25.00
C TYR A 478 -11.14 3.05 -26.13
N ARG A 479 -12.40 2.67 -25.88
CA ARG A 479 -13.50 2.77 -26.85
C ARG A 479 -13.75 4.22 -27.31
N ARG A 480 -13.54 5.20 -26.43
CA ARG A 480 -13.79 6.62 -26.74
C ARG A 480 -12.64 7.24 -27.53
N VAL A 481 -11.41 6.96 -27.11
CA VAL A 481 -10.18 7.44 -27.76
C VAL A 481 -9.97 6.77 -29.13
N SER A 482 -10.34 5.50 -29.29
CA SER A 482 -10.24 4.77 -30.56
C SER A 482 -11.16 5.29 -31.67
N ALA A 483 -12.17 6.11 -31.34
CA ALA A 483 -13.00 6.80 -32.34
C ALA A 483 -12.20 7.82 -33.20
N THR A 484 -11.02 8.23 -32.72
CA THR A 484 -10.10 9.11 -33.45
C THR A 484 -8.70 8.47 -33.50
N PRO A 485 -8.40 7.65 -34.53
CA PRO A 485 -7.12 6.97 -34.64
C PRO A 485 -5.92 7.93 -34.69
N LEU A 486 -4.80 7.55 -34.07
CA LEU A 486 -3.58 8.38 -34.05
C LEU A 486 -3.09 8.78 -35.46
N ARG A 487 -3.29 7.91 -36.46
CA ARG A 487 -2.92 8.16 -37.86
C ARG A 487 -3.63 9.36 -38.50
N THR A 488 -4.76 9.80 -37.96
CA THR A 488 -5.49 10.97 -38.49
C THR A 488 -5.06 12.28 -37.83
N ILE A 489 -4.21 12.22 -36.79
CA ILE A 489 -3.79 13.38 -36.00
C ILE A 489 -2.37 13.77 -36.41
N THR A 490 -2.19 15.04 -36.74
CA THR A 490 -0.87 15.63 -36.97
C THR A 490 -0.41 16.31 -35.68
N SER A 491 0.79 15.97 -35.19
CA SER A 491 1.38 16.59 -33.99
C SER A 491 2.73 17.24 -34.29
N ALA A 492 3.02 18.40 -33.69
CA ALA A 492 4.32 19.07 -33.78
C ALA A 492 4.77 19.61 -32.42
N ASP A 493 6.08 19.76 -32.22
CA ASP A 493 6.68 20.35 -31.00
C ASP A 493 6.82 21.88 -31.12
N THR A 494 5.93 22.50 -31.90
CA THR A 494 5.87 23.94 -32.17
C THR A 494 4.41 24.40 -32.20
N VAL A 495 4.17 25.67 -31.86
CA VAL A 495 2.88 26.35 -32.01
C VAL A 495 2.94 27.37 -33.16
N SER A 496 1.79 27.80 -33.64
CA SER A 496 1.65 28.84 -34.66
C SER A 496 2.24 30.17 -34.20
N GLU A 497 2.77 30.95 -35.16
CA GLU A 497 3.30 32.29 -34.85
C GLU A 497 2.23 33.22 -34.31
N THR A 498 0.98 33.09 -34.77
CA THR A 498 -0.17 33.87 -34.31
C THR A 498 -0.49 33.57 -32.84
N PHE A 499 -0.34 32.32 -32.39
CA PHE A 499 -0.52 31.98 -30.98
C PHE A 499 0.66 32.43 -30.12
N ALA A 500 1.90 32.16 -30.55
CA ALA A 500 3.11 32.54 -29.81
C ALA A 500 3.23 34.06 -29.62
N LYS A 501 2.72 34.86 -30.57
CA LYS A 501 2.75 36.33 -30.52
C LYS A 501 1.44 36.95 -29.96
N SER A 502 0.48 36.13 -29.53
CA SER A 502 -0.81 36.62 -29.04
C SER A 502 -0.68 37.42 -27.73
N ALA A 503 -1.63 38.33 -27.49
CA ALA A 503 -1.71 39.08 -26.22
C ALA A 503 -1.84 38.12 -25.02
N THR A 504 -2.58 37.01 -25.16
CA THR A 504 -2.69 35.97 -24.12
C THR A 504 -1.33 35.46 -23.67
N ILE A 505 -0.44 35.12 -24.61
CA ILE A 505 0.89 34.61 -24.26
C ILE A 505 1.82 35.73 -23.78
N ARG A 506 1.86 36.86 -24.48
CA ARG A 506 2.81 37.96 -24.20
C ARG A 506 2.46 38.83 -23.02
N GLU A 507 1.20 38.87 -22.60
CA GLU A 507 0.77 39.73 -21.50
C GLU A 507 0.42 38.92 -20.25
N LEU A 508 -0.11 37.70 -20.40
CA LEU A 508 -0.63 36.90 -19.29
C LEU A 508 0.27 35.70 -18.90
N VAL A 509 0.68 34.88 -19.87
CA VAL A 509 1.38 33.60 -19.58
C VAL A 509 2.89 33.77 -19.45
N ASN A 510 3.51 34.45 -20.41
CA ASN A 510 4.96 34.61 -20.49
C ASN A 510 5.36 36.06 -20.83
N PRO A 511 5.06 37.02 -19.95
CA PRO A 511 5.35 38.44 -20.21
C PRO A 511 6.84 38.78 -20.26
N ARG A 512 7.70 37.89 -19.76
CA ARG A 512 9.16 38.06 -19.72
C ARG A 512 9.89 37.36 -20.86
N GLY A 513 9.17 36.62 -21.72
CA GLY A 513 9.77 35.90 -22.84
C GLY A 513 10.73 34.78 -22.42
N HIS A 514 10.50 34.14 -21.27
CA HIS A 514 11.30 33.02 -20.79
C HIS A 514 11.12 31.78 -21.67
N PHE A 515 12.01 30.80 -21.52
CA PHE A 515 11.89 29.52 -22.20
C PHE A 515 10.52 28.84 -21.93
N ALA A 516 9.83 28.43 -23.01
CA ALA A 516 8.51 27.82 -22.95
C ALA A 516 8.47 26.50 -23.75
N TRP A 517 7.81 25.49 -23.19
CA TRP A 517 7.45 24.28 -23.92
C TRP A 517 6.23 24.51 -24.77
N CYS A 518 6.32 24.07 -26.02
CA CYS A 518 5.29 24.24 -27.04
C CYS A 518 4.97 22.89 -27.67
N ASP A 519 3.68 22.60 -27.84
CA ASP A 519 3.24 21.46 -28.63
C ASP A 519 1.88 21.74 -29.26
N SER A 520 1.64 21.17 -30.44
CA SER A 520 0.39 21.31 -31.17
C SER A 520 -0.09 19.98 -31.73
N ARG A 521 -1.41 19.83 -31.82
CA ARG A 521 -2.11 18.69 -32.42
C ARG A 521 -3.26 19.18 -33.26
N SER A 522 -3.48 18.58 -34.42
CA SER A 522 -4.62 18.92 -35.27
C SER A 522 -5.16 17.72 -36.03
N VAL A 523 -6.46 17.76 -36.34
CA VAL A 523 -7.17 16.79 -37.15
C VAL A 523 -8.09 17.52 -38.14
N THR A 524 -8.23 17.00 -39.34
CA THR A 524 -9.18 17.50 -40.32
C THR A 524 -10.38 16.55 -40.37
N LEU A 525 -11.58 17.10 -40.19
CA LEU A 525 -12.86 16.40 -40.27
C LEU A 525 -13.60 16.88 -41.52
N GLU A 526 -14.34 15.99 -42.16
CA GLU A 526 -15.25 16.33 -43.27
C GLU A 526 -16.67 16.37 -42.73
N LEU A 527 -17.35 17.51 -42.85
CA LEU A 527 -18.73 17.66 -42.40
C LEU A 527 -19.70 17.04 -43.44
N PRO A 528 -20.81 16.41 -43.01
CA PRO A 528 -21.76 15.79 -43.93
C PRO A 528 -22.45 16.87 -44.78
N ARG A 529 -22.65 16.61 -46.08
CA ARG A 529 -23.60 17.38 -46.89
C ARG A 529 -25.01 16.96 -46.51
N ARG A 530 -25.80 17.86 -45.96
CA ARG A 530 -27.24 17.62 -45.78
C ARG A 530 -27.90 17.92 -47.12
N GLU A 531 -28.31 16.89 -47.86
CA GLU A 531 -29.10 17.08 -49.07
C GLU A 531 -30.40 17.81 -48.70
N SER A 532 -30.64 18.93 -49.38
CA SER A 532 -31.83 19.76 -49.25
C SER A 532 -33.08 18.90 -49.50
N ARG A 533 -33.81 18.60 -48.44
CA ARG A 533 -35.16 18.04 -48.53
C ARG A 533 -36.06 19.12 -49.11
N GLU A 534 -36.66 18.85 -50.27
CA GLU A 534 -37.53 19.75 -51.02
C GLU A 534 -38.59 20.45 -50.14
N GLU A 535 -38.51 21.77 -50.15
CA GLU A 535 -39.58 22.77 -50.17
C GLU A 535 -40.96 22.43 -49.54
N LYS A 536 -41.28 23.12 -48.44
CA LYS A 536 -42.50 23.92 -48.34
C LYS A 536 -42.34 24.96 -47.22
N ASP A 537 -42.60 26.21 -47.60
CA ASP A 537 -42.61 27.45 -46.80
C ASP A 537 -41.23 28.07 -46.53
N GLY A 538 -41.04 29.25 -47.14
CA GLY A 538 -39.77 29.94 -47.27
C GLY A 538 -39.19 30.47 -45.95
N ALA A 539 -37.99 29.97 -45.63
CA ALA A 539 -36.85 30.66 -45.04
C ALA A 539 -35.75 29.60 -44.83
N ALA A 540 -35.06 29.18 -45.90
CA ALA A 540 -33.99 28.20 -45.81
C ALA A 540 -32.65 28.93 -45.57
N CYS A 541 -32.24 29.06 -44.31
CA CYS A 541 -30.84 29.27 -43.96
C CYS A 541 -30.16 27.91 -43.85
N ASP A 542 -29.10 27.71 -44.63
CA ASP A 542 -28.23 26.54 -44.62
C ASP A 542 -27.40 26.49 -43.33
N GLU A 543 -28.01 26.17 -42.18
CA GLU A 543 -27.30 26.12 -40.90
C GLU A 543 -26.64 24.75 -40.70
N GLY A 544 -25.46 24.58 -41.30
CA GLY A 544 -24.47 23.61 -40.84
C GLY A 544 -24.02 23.90 -39.40
N VAL A 545 -23.37 22.93 -38.74
CA VAL A 545 -22.86 23.10 -37.36
C VAL A 545 -21.92 24.32 -37.30
N SER A 546 -22.25 25.29 -36.46
CA SER A 546 -21.50 26.55 -36.31
C SER A 546 -20.10 26.32 -35.72
N ASP A 547 -19.16 27.21 -36.03
CA ASP A 547 -17.81 27.14 -35.46
C ASP A 547 -17.82 27.24 -33.93
N GLN A 548 -18.77 28.02 -33.37
CA GLN A 548 -18.98 28.12 -31.93
C GLN A 548 -19.42 26.78 -31.33
N ALA A 549 -20.35 26.06 -31.97
CA ALA A 549 -20.79 24.75 -31.49
C ALA A 549 -19.65 23.70 -31.57
N LEU A 550 -18.81 23.76 -32.61
CA LEU A 550 -17.64 22.87 -32.72
C LEU A 550 -16.62 23.14 -31.61
N LEU A 551 -16.31 24.41 -31.33
CA LEU A 551 -15.40 24.80 -30.24
C LEU A 551 -15.99 24.47 -28.86
N ALA A 552 -17.27 24.76 -28.62
CA ALA A 552 -17.94 24.44 -27.35
C ALA A 552 -17.98 22.94 -27.09
N SER A 553 -18.30 22.15 -28.12
CA SER A 553 -18.24 20.68 -28.06
C SER A 553 -16.82 20.16 -27.81
N PHE A 554 -15.79 20.82 -28.36
CA PHE A 554 -14.40 20.48 -28.10
C PHE A 554 -14.01 20.76 -26.65
N VAL A 555 -14.31 21.96 -26.13
CA VAL A 555 -14.05 22.35 -24.72
C VAL A 555 -14.76 21.40 -23.76
N LYS A 556 -16.04 21.08 -24.03
CA LYS A 556 -16.79 20.10 -23.24
C LYS A 556 -16.19 18.71 -23.32
N GLY A 557 -15.73 18.27 -24.49
CA GLY A 557 -15.07 16.98 -24.63
C GLY A 557 -13.73 16.90 -23.90
N PHE A 558 -12.95 17.99 -23.91
CA PHE A 558 -11.64 18.07 -23.27
C PHE A 558 -11.75 18.06 -21.74
N PHE A 559 -12.59 18.93 -21.16
CA PHE A 559 -12.75 19.06 -19.70
C PHE A 559 -13.84 18.15 -19.11
N GLY A 560 -14.86 17.84 -19.89
CA GLY A 560 -15.97 16.95 -19.51
C GLY A 560 -15.73 15.48 -19.83
N GLY A 561 -14.71 15.17 -20.65
CA GLY A 561 -14.38 13.83 -21.13
C GLY A 561 -14.08 12.80 -20.05
N ARG A 562 -13.98 11.54 -20.47
CA ARG A 562 -13.62 10.43 -19.58
C ARG A 562 -12.14 10.46 -19.22
N VAL A 563 -11.28 10.93 -20.13
CA VAL A 563 -9.83 11.02 -19.89
C VAL A 563 -9.51 12.01 -18.77
N PHE A 564 -10.21 13.14 -18.70
CA PHE A 564 -10.03 14.17 -17.67
C PHE A 564 -10.84 13.93 -16.38
N ALA A 565 -11.56 12.81 -16.28
CA ALA A 565 -12.52 12.61 -15.20
C ALA A 565 -11.85 12.44 -13.83
N LEU A 566 -10.67 11.80 -13.77
CA LEU A 566 -9.93 11.61 -12.52
C LEU A 566 -9.36 12.93 -12.01
N GLU A 567 -8.78 13.73 -12.90
CA GLU A 567 -8.26 15.07 -12.61
C GLU A 567 -9.39 15.99 -12.18
N ARG A 568 -10.55 15.93 -12.84
CA ARG A 568 -11.74 16.69 -12.42
C ARG A 568 -12.20 16.32 -11.00
N ILE A 569 -12.22 15.03 -10.66
CA ILE A 569 -12.52 14.60 -9.28
C ILE A 569 -11.47 15.17 -8.33
N GLY A 570 -10.18 15.04 -8.66
CA GLY A 570 -9.08 15.60 -7.86
C GLY A 570 -9.18 17.12 -7.66
N LEU A 571 -9.54 17.87 -8.71
CA LEU A 571 -9.72 19.32 -8.67
C LEU A 571 -10.94 19.74 -7.86
N GLY A 572 -12.06 19.00 -7.95
CA GLY A 572 -13.25 19.22 -7.14
C GLY A 572 -13.00 18.97 -5.64
N VAL A 573 -12.09 18.06 -5.33
CA VAL A 573 -11.67 17.75 -3.95
C VAL A 573 -10.73 18.80 -3.39
N LEU A 574 -9.71 19.18 -4.17
CA LEU A 574 -8.70 20.15 -3.75
C LEU A 574 -9.25 21.58 -3.71
N GLN A 575 -10.41 21.83 -4.32
CA GLN A 575 -11.05 23.15 -4.43
C GLN A 575 -10.04 24.27 -4.73
N LEU A 576 -9.15 24.01 -5.69
CA LEU A 576 -8.09 24.95 -6.04
C LEU A 576 -8.70 26.31 -6.41
N GLN A 577 -8.06 27.38 -5.93
CA GLN A 577 -8.41 28.71 -6.36
C GLN A 577 -7.74 29.02 -7.70
N PRO A 578 -8.42 29.76 -8.59
CA PRO A 578 -7.84 30.17 -9.86
C PRO A 578 -6.55 30.95 -9.61
N GLY A 579 -5.52 30.67 -10.41
CA GLY A 579 -4.27 31.40 -10.33
C GLY A 579 -4.42 32.86 -10.79
N ALA A 580 -3.67 33.76 -10.15
CA ALA A 580 -3.71 35.17 -10.49
C ALA A 580 -3.08 35.43 -11.87
N PHE A 581 -3.91 35.84 -12.83
CA PHE A 581 -3.49 36.42 -14.09
C PHE A 581 -3.83 37.91 -14.11
N LYS A 582 -2.83 38.74 -14.41
CA LYS A 582 -2.96 40.20 -14.35
C LYS A 582 -4.00 40.69 -15.38
N GLY A 583 -5.09 41.30 -14.91
CA GLY A 583 -6.17 41.83 -15.76
C GLY A 583 -7.40 40.92 -15.92
N LEU A 584 -7.37 39.70 -15.37
CA LEU A 584 -8.51 38.78 -15.33
C LEU A 584 -9.07 38.71 -13.90
N THR A 585 -10.21 39.37 -13.65
CA THR A 585 -10.90 39.29 -12.35
C THR A 585 -11.87 38.11 -12.33
N THR A 586 -11.70 37.22 -11.35
CA THR A 586 -12.62 36.10 -11.11
C THR A 586 -13.79 36.52 -10.23
N THR A 587 -15.01 36.46 -10.75
CA THR A 587 -16.23 36.63 -9.96
C THR A 587 -16.75 35.26 -9.47
N PRO A 588 -17.36 35.16 -8.28
CA PRO A 588 -17.91 33.91 -7.76
C PRO A 588 -18.96 33.25 -8.68
N ASP A 589 -19.72 34.07 -9.41
CA ASP A 589 -20.82 33.64 -10.29
C ASP A 589 -20.35 33.00 -11.60
N ASN A 590 -19.06 33.11 -11.94
CA ASN A 590 -18.48 32.59 -13.20
C ASN A 590 -17.61 31.35 -12.96
N ARG A 591 -18.07 30.39 -12.14
CA ARG A 591 -17.35 29.14 -11.87
C ARG A 591 -18.15 27.93 -12.32
N ILE A 592 -17.51 27.05 -13.07
CA ILE A 592 -18.09 25.78 -13.54
C ILE A 592 -17.48 24.63 -12.76
N TRP A 593 -18.31 23.91 -12.00
CA TRP A 593 -17.90 22.72 -11.25
C TRP A 593 -18.58 21.44 -11.73
N ASN A 594 -19.69 21.55 -12.46
CA ASN A 594 -20.37 20.41 -13.04
C ASN A 594 -20.19 20.38 -14.56
N THR A 595 -19.86 19.22 -15.10
CA THR A 595 -19.80 19.00 -16.56
C THR A 595 -21.11 19.30 -17.30
N ALA A 596 -22.25 19.24 -16.59
CA ALA A 596 -23.56 19.57 -17.14
C ALA A 596 -23.68 21.07 -17.50
N GLU A 597 -22.90 21.93 -16.85
CA GLU A 597 -22.87 23.38 -17.12
C GLU A 597 -22.06 23.72 -18.38
N LEU A 598 -21.23 22.80 -18.88
CA LEU A 598 -20.55 22.95 -20.17
C LEU A 598 -21.53 22.62 -21.31
N SER A 599 -21.80 23.60 -22.17
CA SER A 599 -22.67 23.46 -23.34
C SER A 599 -21.92 22.84 -24.54
N ASN A 600 -22.65 22.15 -25.41
CA ASN A 600 -22.14 21.72 -26.72
C ASN A 600 -22.31 22.80 -27.80
N GLU A 601 -23.06 23.87 -27.51
CA GLU A 601 -23.45 24.89 -28.49
C GLU A 601 -22.79 26.24 -28.21
N THR A 602 -22.60 26.57 -26.94
CA THR A 602 -22.12 27.89 -26.49
C THR A 602 -20.83 27.76 -25.68
N LEU A 603 -19.84 28.58 -26.01
CA LEU A 603 -18.59 28.65 -25.25
C LEU A 603 -18.81 29.29 -23.86
N PRO A 604 -18.03 28.90 -22.83
CA PRO A 604 -18.07 29.58 -21.55
C PRO A 604 -17.69 31.08 -21.71
N PRO A 605 -18.33 31.99 -20.96
CA PRO A 605 -17.98 33.41 -20.98
C PRO A 605 -16.52 33.69 -20.64
N LEU A 606 -16.04 34.88 -21.02
CA LEU A 606 -14.71 35.35 -20.60
C LEU A 606 -14.61 35.38 -19.07
N SER A 607 -13.41 35.11 -18.56
CA SER A 607 -13.09 35.01 -17.13
C SER A 607 -13.76 33.83 -16.40
N THR A 608 -14.53 32.97 -17.08
CA THR A 608 -15.09 31.76 -16.45
C THR A 608 -13.98 30.81 -16.02
N THR A 609 -14.08 30.33 -14.78
CA THR A 609 -13.15 29.35 -14.20
C THR A 609 -13.77 27.96 -14.22
N ILE A 610 -13.16 27.04 -14.95
CA ILE A 610 -13.54 25.63 -15.06
C ILE A 610 -12.76 24.82 -14.03
N PHE A 611 -13.47 24.12 -13.14
CA PHE A 611 -12.95 23.26 -12.08
C PHE A 611 -11.86 23.91 -11.20
N GLY A 612 -11.96 25.22 -10.98
CA GLY A 612 -11.05 25.98 -10.11
C GLY A 612 -9.63 26.23 -10.66
N ALA A 613 -9.24 25.55 -11.75
CA ALA A 613 -7.85 25.55 -12.23
C ALA A 613 -7.66 26.12 -13.64
N PHE A 614 -8.73 26.18 -14.45
CA PHE A 614 -8.65 26.60 -15.85
C PHE A 614 -9.51 27.83 -16.09
N GLN A 615 -8.97 28.89 -16.68
CA GLN A 615 -9.70 30.15 -16.87
C GLN A 615 -9.77 30.56 -18.34
N VAL A 616 -10.96 30.88 -18.84
CA VAL A 616 -11.15 31.37 -20.21
C VAL A 616 -10.65 32.81 -20.32
N ALA A 617 -9.68 33.06 -21.21
CA ALA A 617 -9.01 34.36 -21.33
C ALA A 617 -9.35 35.12 -22.62
N ALA A 618 -9.55 34.42 -23.73
CA ALA A 618 -9.93 35.02 -25.00
C ALA A 618 -10.85 34.08 -25.78
N VAL A 619 -11.83 34.66 -26.48
CA VAL A 619 -12.74 33.96 -27.39
C VAL A 619 -12.86 34.83 -28.63
N ASP A 620 -12.56 34.26 -29.79
CA ASP A 620 -12.68 34.92 -31.09
C ASP A 620 -13.44 33.98 -32.04
N ILE A 621 -14.57 34.43 -32.57
CA ILE A 621 -15.43 33.61 -33.45
C ILE A 621 -15.49 34.32 -34.80
N ALA A 622 -15.02 33.64 -35.84
CA ALA A 622 -15.05 34.17 -37.20
C ALA A 622 -16.51 34.29 -37.69
N ASP A 623 -16.89 35.49 -38.15
CA ASP A 623 -18.21 35.76 -38.70
C ASP A 623 -18.24 35.50 -40.21
N HIS A 624 -18.93 34.44 -40.62
CA HIS A 624 -19.01 34.00 -42.02
C HIS A 624 -20.14 34.71 -42.81
N SER A 625 -20.80 35.71 -42.22
CA SER A 625 -22.06 36.27 -42.73
C SER A 625 -21.93 37.43 -43.75
N ASN A 626 -20.74 38.04 -43.96
CA ASN A 626 -20.57 39.13 -44.93
C ASN A 626 -19.20 39.12 -45.64
N PRO A 627 -19.14 38.86 -46.95
CA PRO A 627 -17.93 39.06 -47.74
C PRO A 627 -17.91 40.47 -48.33
N SER A 628 -17.76 41.51 -47.49
CA SER A 628 -17.43 42.84 -48.00
C SER A 628 -16.66 43.68 -47.01
N ASP A 629 -15.47 44.05 -47.50
CA ASP A 629 -14.65 45.22 -47.22
C ASP A 629 -13.55 45.21 -46.15
N SER A 630 -12.38 45.59 -46.65
CA SER A 630 -11.13 46.03 -46.01
C SER A 630 -10.24 44.98 -45.31
N THR A 631 -9.18 44.61 -46.03
CA THR A 631 -7.90 44.01 -45.63
C THR A 631 -7.68 43.72 -44.13
N PRO A 632 -7.63 42.42 -43.79
CA PRO A 632 -6.52 41.84 -43.04
C PRO A 632 -5.89 40.66 -43.80
N SER A 633 -4.77 40.15 -43.29
CA SER A 633 -4.01 38.98 -43.76
C SER A 633 -4.92 37.81 -44.18
N PRO A 634 -4.64 37.09 -45.29
CA PRO A 634 -5.49 35.98 -45.77
C PRO A 634 -5.58 34.76 -44.84
N GLU A 635 -4.97 34.79 -43.65
CA GLU A 635 -4.98 33.70 -42.67
C GLU A 635 -5.92 33.93 -41.47
N GLU A 636 -6.34 35.17 -41.19
CA GLU A 636 -7.04 35.51 -39.93
C GLU A 636 -8.57 35.46 -40.03
N SER A 637 -9.16 35.64 -41.21
CA SER A 637 -10.63 35.80 -41.36
C SER A 637 -11.46 34.50 -41.35
N THR A 638 -10.83 33.32 -41.19
CA THR A 638 -11.52 32.01 -41.27
C THR A 638 -11.30 31.09 -40.06
N THR A 639 -10.69 31.60 -38.98
CA THR A 639 -10.28 30.77 -37.84
C THR A 639 -10.94 31.26 -36.56
N SER A 640 -11.77 30.42 -35.94
CA SER A 640 -12.34 30.67 -34.62
C SER A 640 -11.43 30.08 -33.55
N THR A 641 -11.22 30.78 -32.43
CA THR A 641 -10.29 30.38 -31.36
C THR A 641 -10.86 30.61 -29.95
N VAL A 642 -10.41 29.81 -28.98
CA VAL A 642 -10.62 30.03 -27.55
C VAL A 642 -9.35 29.69 -26.78
N ASP A 643 -8.94 30.60 -25.90
CA ASP A 643 -7.76 30.48 -25.05
C ASP A 643 -8.16 30.19 -23.61
N VAL A 644 -7.61 29.11 -23.05
CA VAL A 644 -7.85 28.67 -21.67
C VAL A 644 -6.52 28.63 -20.93
N LEU A 645 -6.40 29.47 -19.91
CA LEU A 645 -5.22 29.59 -19.04
C LEU A 645 -5.25 28.57 -17.90
N TYR A 646 -4.07 28.19 -17.44
CA TYR A 646 -3.88 27.39 -16.23
C TYR A 646 -2.58 27.77 -15.51
N GLY A 647 -2.53 27.51 -14.21
CA GLY A 647 -1.42 27.97 -13.37
C GLY A 647 -1.58 29.45 -12.99
N SER A 648 -0.46 30.15 -12.75
CA SER A 648 -0.48 31.56 -12.34
C SER A 648 0.76 32.29 -12.84
N SER A 649 0.57 33.53 -13.30
CA SER A 649 1.65 34.44 -13.71
C SER A 649 2.64 34.77 -12.58
N GLU A 650 2.21 34.61 -11.32
CA GLU A 650 3.01 34.85 -10.12
C GLU A 650 3.70 33.58 -9.58
N SER A 651 3.36 32.41 -10.13
CA SER A 651 3.86 31.12 -9.67
C SER A 651 4.98 30.57 -10.56
N ARG A 652 5.61 29.46 -10.17
CA ARG A 652 6.65 28.79 -10.99
C ARG A 652 6.08 28.06 -12.22
N PHE A 653 4.77 28.10 -12.45
CA PHE A 653 4.09 27.34 -13.50
C PHE A 653 2.89 28.11 -14.07
N ALA A 654 2.94 28.43 -15.36
CA ALA A 654 1.84 29.03 -16.09
C ALA A 654 1.77 28.43 -17.49
N GLY A 655 0.57 28.32 -18.04
CA GLY A 655 0.37 27.89 -19.41
C GLY A 655 -0.97 28.27 -19.99
N CYS A 656 -1.12 28.01 -21.27
CA CYS A 656 -2.33 28.26 -22.03
C CYS A 656 -2.57 27.16 -23.06
N HIS A 657 -3.82 26.73 -23.14
CA HIS A 657 -4.36 25.90 -24.22
C HIS A 657 -5.18 26.78 -25.16
N ARG A 658 -4.79 26.82 -26.44
CA ARG A 658 -5.61 27.40 -27.51
C ARG A 658 -6.31 26.28 -28.26
N PHE A 659 -7.63 26.34 -28.30
CA PHE A 659 -8.44 25.50 -29.18
C PHE A 659 -8.83 26.33 -30.40
N SER A 660 -8.63 25.79 -31.60
CA SER A 660 -8.96 26.49 -32.84
C SER A 660 -9.70 25.62 -33.83
N VAL A 661 -10.59 26.26 -34.58
CA VAL A 661 -11.38 25.69 -35.66
C VAL A 661 -11.17 26.54 -36.89
N ARG A 662 -10.63 25.95 -37.96
CA ARG A 662 -10.45 26.60 -39.27
C ARG A 662 -11.29 25.87 -40.31
N ARG A 663 -12.13 26.63 -41.02
CA ARG A 663 -13.04 26.10 -42.05
C ARG A 663 -12.48 26.34 -43.44
N ASP A 664 -12.50 25.30 -44.26
CA ASP A 664 -12.17 25.31 -45.69
C ASP A 664 -13.25 24.53 -46.45
N GLY A 665 -14.34 25.23 -46.79
CA GLY A 665 -15.55 24.61 -47.33
C GLY A 665 -16.18 23.58 -46.38
N HIS A 666 -16.25 22.33 -46.81
CA HIS A 666 -16.76 21.21 -46.00
C HIS A 666 -15.69 20.56 -45.10
N ARG A 667 -14.43 20.97 -45.22
CA ARG A 667 -13.34 20.48 -44.38
C ARG A 667 -13.14 21.43 -43.22
N VAL A 668 -13.15 20.87 -42.00
CA VAL A 668 -12.90 21.61 -40.78
C VAL A 668 -11.65 21.06 -40.12
N ARG A 669 -10.66 21.93 -39.92
CA ARG A 669 -9.46 21.61 -39.16
C ARG A 669 -9.65 22.05 -37.72
N ILE A 670 -9.57 21.09 -36.80
CA ILE A 670 -9.60 21.33 -35.35
C ILE A 670 -8.18 21.19 -34.82
N ALA A 671 -7.72 22.14 -34.01
CA ALA A 671 -6.40 22.08 -33.40
C ALA A 671 -6.39 22.45 -31.92
N LEU A 672 -5.42 21.88 -31.21
CA LEU A 672 -5.03 22.18 -29.84
C LEU A 672 -3.57 22.61 -29.86
N GLU A 673 -3.29 23.80 -29.35
CA GLU A 673 -1.94 24.33 -29.17
C GLU A 673 -1.71 24.62 -27.69
N CYS A 674 -0.56 24.23 -27.17
CA CYS A 674 -0.22 24.34 -25.75
C CYS A 674 1.08 25.11 -25.60
N VAL A 675 1.11 26.07 -24.67
CA VAL A 675 2.32 26.77 -24.23
C VAL A 675 2.41 26.67 -22.72
N THR A 676 3.54 26.19 -22.21
CA THR A 676 3.79 26.10 -20.76
C THR A 676 5.18 26.63 -20.42
N CYS A 677 5.29 27.51 -19.44
CA CYS A 677 6.56 28.09 -19.01
C CYS A 677 6.61 28.33 -17.49
N ASN A 678 7.81 28.65 -17.02
CA ASN A 678 8.00 29.25 -15.70
C ASN A 678 8.06 30.78 -15.85
N PRO A 679 7.00 31.53 -15.49
CA PRO A 679 6.99 32.98 -15.67
C PRO A 679 7.94 33.71 -14.70
N THR A 680 8.37 33.05 -13.61
CA THR A 680 9.23 33.65 -12.58
C THR A 680 10.73 33.48 -12.84
N VAL A 681 11.14 32.36 -13.43
CA VAL A 681 12.55 32.00 -13.64
C VAL A 681 12.76 31.51 -15.08
N ASP A 682 13.75 32.06 -15.77
CA ASP A 682 14.15 31.63 -17.11
C ASP A 682 14.94 30.31 -17.07
N LYS A 683 14.23 29.23 -16.76
CA LYS A 683 14.73 27.86 -16.74
C LYS A 683 13.69 26.91 -17.32
N GLN A 684 14.17 25.89 -18.01
CA GLN A 684 13.34 24.77 -18.44
C GLN A 684 12.64 24.12 -17.25
N LEU A 685 11.36 23.77 -17.43
CA LEU A 685 10.61 22.99 -16.44
C LEU A 685 11.27 21.61 -16.26
N SER A 686 11.61 21.25 -15.03
CA SER A 686 12.22 19.98 -14.69
C SER A 686 11.26 19.16 -13.82
N PRO A 687 11.25 17.83 -13.94
CA PRO A 687 12.08 16.97 -14.81
C PRO A 687 11.57 16.82 -16.26
N ALA A 688 12.46 16.48 -17.19
CA ALA A 688 12.17 16.37 -18.63
C ALA A 688 11.11 15.33 -18.99
N PHE A 689 10.91 14.29 -18.16
CA PHE A 689 9.85 13.29 -18.40
C PHE A 689 8.44 13.89 -18.36
N LEU A 690 8.24 15.01 -17.65
CA LEU A 690 6.94 15.68 -17.58
C LEU A 690 6.47 16.16 -18.96
N PHE A 691 7.40 16.56 -19.83
CA PHE A 691 7.06 16.94 -21.20
C PHE A 691 6.59 15.75 -22.04
N TRP A 692 7.26 14.59 -21.90
CA TRP A 692 6.83 13.36 -22.55
C TRP A 692 5.46 12.89 -22.04
N PHE A 693 5.25 12.93 -20.72
CA PHE A 693 3.97 12.61 -20.09
C PHE A 693 2.85 13.52 -20.59
N HIS A 694 3.08 14.84 -20.55
CA HIS A 694 2.15 15.84 -21.10
C HIS A 694 1.83 15.54 -22.56
N ARG A 695 2.83 15.19 -23.38
CA ARG A 695 2.61 14.90 -24.81
C ARG A 695 1.69 13.71 -25.02
N ALA A 696 1.89 12.63 -24.27
CA ALA A 696 1.06 11.44 -24.32
C ALA A 696 -0.36 11.71 -23.79
N TYR A 697 -0.46 12.43 -22.67
CA TYR A 697 -1.72 12.73 -22.01
C TYR A 697 -2.58 13.72 -22.82
N ALA A 698 -1.99 14.79 -23.35
CA ALA A 698 -2.65 15.73 -24.23
C ALA A 698 -3.13 15.09 -25.55
N MET A 699 -2.49 14.01 -26.01
CA MET A 699 -2.99 13.22 -27.15
C MET A 699 -4.29 12.50 -26.80
N LEU A 700 -4.37 11.87 -25.62
CA LEU A 700 -5.58 11.20 -25.14
C LEU A 700 -6.74 12.18 -24.93
N LEU A 701 -6.45 13.35 -24.32
CA LEU A 701 -7.43 14.43 -24.15
C LEU A 701 -7.92 14.97 -25.49
N PHE A 702 -7.01 15.17 -26.46
CA PHE A 702 -7.37 15.60 -27.80
C PHE A 702 -8.27 14.58 -28.51
N GLN A 703 -7.96 13.29 -28.42
CA GLN A 703 -8.78 12.22 -29.00
C GLN A 703 -10.18 12.17 -28.38
N ASP A 704 -10.29 12.32 -27.06
CA ASP A 704 -11.58 12.35 -26.34
C ASP A 704 -12.40 13.61 -26.69
N ALA A 705 -11.74 14.76 -26.82
CA ALA A 705 -12.37 16.01 -27.25
C ALA A 705 -12.93 15.91 -28.68
N VAL A 706 -12.13 15.39 -29.63
CA VAL A 706 -12.56 15.17 -31.01
C VAL A 706 -13.67 14.14 -31.09
N ALA A 707 -13.64 13.08 -30.27
CA ALA A 707 -14.73 12.10 -30.22
C ALA A 707 -16.06 12.74 -29.80
N ASN A 708 -16.03 13.72 -28.89
CA ASN A 708 -17.23 14.49 -28.53
C ASN A 708 -17.71 15.37 -29.68
N VAL A 709 -16.79 16.03 -30.40
CA VAL A 709 -17.14 16.84 -31.59
C VAL A 709 -17.77 15.98 -32.68
N LYS A 710 -17.20 14.80 -32.97
CA LYS A 710 -17.77 13.85 -33.94
C LYS A 710 -19.18 13.42 -33.55
N HIS A 711 -19.40 13.13 -32.27
CA HIS A 711 -20.72 12.77 -31.77
C HIS A 711 -21.76 13.89 -31.96
N VAL A 712 -21.40 15.15 -31.68
CA VAL A 712 -22.30 16.30 -31.86
C VAL A 712 -22.54 16.60 -33.35
N ALA A 713 -21.50 16.49 -34.18
CA ALA A 713 -21.59 16.69 -35.62
C ALA A 713 -22.15 15.48 -36.39
N GLN A 714 -22.57 14.41 -35.70
CA GLN A 714 -23.07 13.15 -36.29
C GLN A 714 -22.11 12.52 -37.31
N LEU A 715 -20.81 12.64 -37.06
CA LEU A 715 -19.76 12.05 -37.87
C LEU A 715 -19.48 10.63 -37.35
N SER A 716 -19.66 9.62 -38.21
CA SER A 716 -19.39 8.20 -37.91
C SER A 716 -17.90 7.90 -37.76
#